data_AF-A0A398CUQ1-F1
#
_entry.id   AF-A0A398CUQ1-F1
#
_cell.length_a   1.000
_cell.length_b   1.000
_cell.length_c   1.000
_cell.angle_alpha   90.00
_cell.angle_beta   90.00
_cell.angle_gamma   90.00
#
_symmetry.space_group_name_H-M   'P 1'
#
loop_
_entity.id
_entity.type
_entity.pdbx_description
1 polymer ?
#
loop_
_entity_poly.entity_id
_entity_poly.type
_entity_poly.pdbx_seq_one_letter_code
_entity_poly.pdbx_strand_id
1 'polypeptide(L)'
;MGKVCPICGAEMVVRTAKSGPYAGQRFWGCTGYPHCRGILPYDGNGDDTPVSMAGDVYRNAEPIDLPRSVVCKARTTSQQVTVFESMAVPASLLKSICDEDLSLDPAVWQYLAQWRVDFPANNRAPSLDTAAQRVLAVLEKLVFRGRLTLLSESLEQRIALLFGIRLPSAFSVEDITGLVEQWPLELPRVALDSPTETAFYDSVLRVASQRDPWLTVVPQIEIASLVESAELSPDNTRRRVDFMVWHLGNKRKFIIEIDGAQHSDQLAADADRDRVLKEAGYEVLRIPAHQVMAGAGPEQENVRDLLFQMSTPLVEKPRSVQTVYLKAVTVAHQIQVLLVQGMKYGRLSLTEPKSWSISTDLDRLAWFDPEITHLLVAAAIEDFVRLLRAVASVHGCTVGKGMPTCAFENSGKDGFTGSAMTILFDPRSESGESCFQLLPCALPFHASMAFYSPVEQVTPALSPADKTLQFLLQYLFRFEKFGDEQRDAVKRVLAGKDTLALLPTGAGKSLIYQFASLLLPGRTIVIDPLVSLMDDQVEGLRAKGIDRITAINSSTSTTVRTQLIQLLGQGEYLFAFVSPERFQIKEFRSALTSLTSHTCVSVIVIDEVHCVSEWGHDFRPAYLNLGRTARRYCAAEDG
;
A
#
# COMPACT_ATOMS: atom_id res chain seq x y z
N MET A 1 21.97 45.68 -3.49
CA MET A 1 21.42 45.05 -2.26
C MET A 1 21.47 43.55 -2.47
N GLY A 2 21.98 42.78 -1.49
CA GLY A 2 22.00 41.32 -1.58
C GLY A 2 20.58 40.74 -1.55
N LYS A 3 20.35 39.62 -2.24
CA LYS A 3 19.06 38.90 -2.16
C LYS A 3 18.95 38.28 -0.76
N VAL A 4 17.77 38.39 -0.16
CA VAL A 4 17.48 37.90 1.19
C VAL A 4 16.59 36.67 1.10
N CYS A 5 16.88 35.66 1.92
CA CYS A 5 16.17 34.39 1.92
C CYS A 5 14.71 34.59 2.37
N PRO A 6 13.72 34.12 1.58
CA PRO A 6 12.30 34.27 1.93
C PRO A 6 11.89 33.42 3.14
N ILE A 7 12.71 32.43 3.52
CA ILE A 7 12.41 31.51 4.62
C ILE A 7 12.97 32.01 5.96
N CYS A 8 14.20 32.51 5.99
CA CYS A 8 14.89 32.84 7.25
C CYS A 8 15.45 34.26 7.34
N GLY A 9 15.33 35.07 6.28
CA GLY A 9 15.86 36.44 6.29
C GLY A 9 17.38 36.56 6.18
N ALA A 10 18.12 35.46 6.01
CA ALA A 10 19.57 35.50 5.80
C ALA A 10 19.96 35.86 4.36
N GLU A 11 21.16 36.39 4.14
CA GLU A 11 21.64 36.69 2.79
C GLU A 11 21.72 35.44 1.90
N MET A 12 21.57 35.62 0.59
CA MET A 12 21.65 34.54 -0.40
C MET A 12 22.87 34.72 -1.29
N VAL A 13 23.43 33.59 -1.74
CA VAL A 13 24.58 33.51 -2.64
C VAL A 13 24.25 32.69 -3.87
N VAL A 14 24.79 33.06 -5.02
CA VAL A 14 24.59 32.31 -6.27
C VAL A 14 25.34 30.98 -6.20
N ARG A 15 24.64 29.88 -6.47
CA ARG A 15 25.18 28.52 -6.53
C ARG A 15 24.84 27.90 -7.89
N THR A 16 25.58 26.87 -8.26
CA THR A 16 25.33 26.07 -9.48
C THR A 16 24.96 24.66 -9.08
N ALA A 17 23.87 24.13 -9.62
CA ALA A 17 23.40 22.78 -9.34
C ALA A 17 24.42 21.76 -9.89
N LYS A 18 24.82 20.81 -9.04
CA LYS A 18 25.85 19.81 -9.37
C LYS A 18 25.27 18.50 -9.93
N SER A 19 23.99 18.24 -9.74
CA SER A 19 23.29 17.01 -10.15
C SER A 19 21.76 17.23 -10.23
N GLY A 20 21.03 16.35 -10.91
CA GLY A 20 19.56 16.44 -11.11
C GLY A 20 19.14 17.11 -12.43
N PRO A 21 17.82 17.26 -12.71
CA PRO A 21 17.30 17.81 -13.96
C PRO A 21 17.74 19.26 -14.25
N TYR A 22 18.26 19.96 -13.24
CA TYR A 22 18.78 21.33 -13.34
C TYR A 22 20.30 21.41 -13.27
N ALA A 23 21.04 20.31 -13.40
CA ALA A 23 22.51 20.30 -13.33
C ALA A 23 23.13 21.33 -14.29
N GLY A 24 24.05 22.16 -13.78
CA GLY A 24 24.68 23.26 -14.51
C GLY A 24 23.92 24.59 -14.45
N GLN A 25 22.66 24.62 -14.02
CA GLN A 25 21.89 25.86 -13.86
C GLN A 25 22.29 26.59 -12.57
N ARG A 26 22.23 27.92 -12.62
CA ARG A 26 22.48 28.79 -11.47
C ARG A 26 21.18 29.06 -10.70
N PHE A 27 21.28 29.21 -9.38
CA PHE A 27 20.18 29.62 -8.50
C PHE A 27 20.75 30.41 -7.32
N TRP A 28 19.96 31.28 -6.70
CA TRP A 28 20.31 31.86 -5.41
C TRP A 28 20.03 30.84 -4.31
N GLY A 29 21.02 30.51 -3.48
CA GLY A 29 20.86 29.65 -2.32
C GLY A 29 21.14 30.40 -1.02
N CYS A 30 20.34 30.14 0.02
CA CYS A 30 20.55 30.72 1.34
C CYS A 30 21.96 30.44 1.90
N THR A 31 22.59 31.45 2.50
CA THR A 31 23.87 31.28 3.21
C THR A 31 23.73 30.37 4.44
N GLY A 32 22.54 30.29 5.03
CA GLY A 32 22.21 29.37 6.12
C GLY A 32 22.06 27.90 5.70
N TYR A 33 22.31 27.54 4.44
CA TYR A 33 22.36 26.14 4.01
C TYR A 33 23.47 25.38 4.76
N PRO A 34 23.22 24.16 5.28
CA PRO A 34 22.05 23.30 5.01
C PRO A 34 20.83 23.51 5.90
N HIS A 35 20.92 24.33 6.94
CA HIS A 35 19.84 24.54 7.92
C HIS A 35 18.64 25.33 7.37
N CYS A 36 18.87 26.18 6.37
CA CYS A 36 17.83 26.82 5.59
C CYS A 36 18.01 26.50 4.10
N ARG A 37 17.01 25.86 3.49
CA ARG A 37 17.01 25.47 2.07
C ARG A 37 16.34 26.50 1.17
N GLY A 38 16.24 27.76 1.60
CA GLY A 38 15.65 28.80 0.76
C GLY A 38 16.46 28.98 -0.52
N ILE A 39 15.78 28.84 -1.65
CA ILE A 39 16.34 29.05 -2.99
C ILE A 39 15.49 30.05 -3.75
N LEU A 40 16.09 30.79 -4.67
CA LEU A 40 15.39 31.62 -5.64
C LEU A 40 15.97 31.34 -7.03
N PRO A 41 15.17 31.42 -8.10
CA PRO A 41 15.66 31.35 -9.47
C PRO A 41 16.77 32.37 -9.71
N TYR A 42 17.79 32.00 -10.47
CA TYR A 42 18.80 32.94 -10.94
C TYR A 42 18.47 33.35 -12.37
N ASP A 43 17.77 34.47 -12.48
CA ASP A 43 17.23 35.06 -13.71
C ASP A 43 18.22 36.03 -14.39
N GLY A 44 19.37 36.30 -13.78
CA GLY A 44 20.43 37.15 -14.33
C GLY A 44 20.10 38.63 -14.46
N ASN A 45 18.81 39.01 -14.48
CA ASN A 45 18.32 40.36 -14.74
C ASN A 45 17.42 40.97 -13.65
N GLY A 46 17.19 40.31 -12.52
CA GLY A 46 16.61 40.94 -11.33
C GLY A 46 15.10 41.19 -11.40
N ASP A 47 14.35 40.30 -12.04
CA ASP A 47 12.89 40.36 -12.09
C ASP A 47 12.28 39.36 -11.10
N ASP A 48 11.54 39.90 -10.12
CA ASP A 48 11.05 39.18 -8.95
C ASP A 48 9.68 38.56 -9.21
N THR A 49 9.65 37.29 -9.62
CA THR A 49 8.47 36.44 -9.43
C THR A 49 8.86 35.15 -8.71
N PRO A 50 8.30 34.90 -7.50
CA PRO A 50 8.56 33.67 -6.78
C PRO A 50 7.84 32.51 -7.49
N VAL A 51 8.60 31.68 -8.21
CA VAL A 51 8.12 30.36 -8.61
C VAL A 51 8.30 29.43 -7.42
N SER A 52 7.20 29.03 -6.79
CA SER A 52 7.23 27.99 -5.75
C SER A 52 7.61 26.66 -6.40
N MET A 53 8.80 26.14 -6.10
CA MET A 53 9.13 24.76 -6.38
C MET A 53 9.88 24.13 -5.19
N ALA A 54 9.45 22.91 -4.89
CA ALA A 54 10.01 21.91 -3.97
C ALA A 54 9.98 22.27 -2.47
N GLY A 55 8.99 21.70 -1.78
CA GLY A 55 9.01 21.53 -0.32
C GLY A 55 7.67 21.65 0.40
N ASP A 56 6.62 22.15 -0.26
CA ASP A 56 5.42 22.61 0.44
C ASP A 56 4.17 21.70 0.32
N VAL A 57 4.22 20.59 -0.44
CA VAL A 57 3.11 19.60 -0.46
C VAL A 57 2.93 18.92 0.91
N TYR A 58 3.94 18.94 1.77
CA TYR A 58 3.83 18.48 3.17
C TYR A 58 3.88 19.59 4.23
N ARG A 59 3.98 20.88 3.85
CA ARG A 59 3.95 21.98 4.83
C ARG A 59 2.58 22.59 5.04
N ASN A 60 1.68 22.48 4.06
CA ASN A 60 0.26 22.68 4.27
C ASN A 60 -0.36 21.31 4.53
N ALA A 61 -0.09 20.76 5.72
CA ALA A 61 -0.66 19.49 6.12
C ALA A 61 -2.19 19.61 6.18
N GLU A 62 -2.86 19.20 5.11
CA GLU A 62 -4.08 18.42 5.30
C GLU A 62 -3.83 17.38 6.40
N PRO A 63 -4.82 17.03 7.24
CA PRO A 63 -4.64 16.01 8.27
C PRO A 63 -3.96 14.80 7.65
N ILE A 64 -2.82 14.37 8.21
CA ILE A 64 -2.12 13.21 7.69
C ILE A 64 -3.10 12.05 7.75
N ASP A 65 -3.53 11.59 6.58
CA ASP A 65 -4.46 10.49 6.45
C ASP A 65 -3.70 9.20 6.74
N LEU A 66 -3.88 8.69 7.96
CA LEU A 66 -3.15 7.55 8.47
C LEU A 66 -3.89 6.26 8.16
N PRO A 67 -3.17 5.16 7.86
CA PRO A 67 -3.79 3.87 7.59
C PRO A 67 -4.68 3.38 8.73
N ARG A 68 -5.84 2.79 8.39
CA ARG A 68 -6.81 2.24 9.34
C ARG A 68 -7.13 0.79 9.03
N SER A 69 -7.33 -0.02 10.06
CA SER A 69 -7.83 -1.39 9.86
C SER A 69 -9.26 -1.34 9.32
N VAL A 70 -9.57 -2.21 8.38
CA VAL A 70 -10.88 -2.23 7.71
C VAL A 70 -11.55 -3.56 7.96
N VAL A 71 -12.73 -3.51 8.56
CA VAL A 71 -13.60 -4.67 8.77
C VAL A 71 -14.98 -4.35 8.19
N CYS A 72 -15.43 -5.17 7.23
CA CYS A 72 -16.73 -5.01 6.60
C CYS A 72 -17.35 -6.37 6.25
N LYS A 73 -18.65 -6.36 5.91
CA LYS A 73 -19.41 -7.57 5.60
C LYS A 73 -18.98 -8.21 4.29
N ALA A 74 -18.76 -9.53 4.31
CA ALA A 74 -18.52 -10.36 3.13
C ALA A 74 -19.73 -10.48 2.21
N ARG A 75 -19.47 -10.75 0.92
CA ARG A 75 -20.51 -10.90 -0.09
C ARG A 75 -21.48 -12.03 0.24
N THR A 76 -20.98 -13.15 0.76
CA THR A 76 -21.78 -14.29 1.22
C THR A 76 -21.42 -14.66 2.66
N THR A 77 -22.28 -15.42 3.33
CA THR A 77 -22.06 -15.86 4.73
C THR A 77 -20.93 -16.87 4.88
N SER A 78 -20.55 -17.57 3.80
CA SER A 78 -19.45 -18.53 3.78
C SER A 78 -18.10 -17.90 3.45
N GLN A 79 -18.06 -16.58 3.26
CA GLN A 79 -16.87 -15.82 2.90
C GLN A 79 -16.41 -14.91 4.03
N GLN A 80 -15.17 -14.45 3.91
CA GLN A 80 -14.57 -13.37 4.67
C GLN A 80 -13.99 -12.32 3.72
N VAL A 81 -13.58 -11.20 4.29
CA VAL A 81 -13.07 -10.05 3.54
C VAL A 81 -11.70 -9.65 4.02
N THR A 82 -10.84 -9.31 3.07
CA THR A 82 -9.66 -8.48 3.32
C THR A 82 -9.68 -7.30 2.37
N VAL A 83 -9.38 -6.11 2.87
CA VAL A 83 -9.11 -4.93 2.05
C VAL A 83 -7.61 -4.72 1.99
N PHE A 84 -7.09 -4.45 0.80
CA PHE A 84 -5.69 -4.12 0.60
C PHE A 84 -5.54 -2.83 -0.20
N GLU A 85 -4.41 -2.18 -0.02
CA GLU A 85 -4.05 -0.96 -0.74
C GLU A 85 -2.71 -1.14 -1.45
N SER A 86 -2.75 -1.55 -2.71
CA SER A 86 -1.56 -1.71 -3.55
C SER A 86 -1.93 -1.81 -5.03
N MET A 87 -1.26 -1.02 -5.86
CA MET A 87 -1.39 -1.04 -7.32
C MET A 87 0.01 -0.95 -7.93
N ALA A 88 0.33 -1.85 -8.87
CA ALA A 88 1.51 -1.66 -9.68
C ALA A 88 1.25 -0.61 -10.76
N VAL A 89 2.24 0.25 -10.99
CA VAL A 89 2.28 1.23 -12.07
C VAL A 89 3.55 1.01 -12.89
N PRO A 90 3.59 1.43 -14.17
CA PRO A 90 4.80 1.45 -14.97
C PRO A 90 5.88 2.31 -14.33
N ALA A 91 7.15 1.95 -14.51
CA ALA A 91 8.27 2.69 -13.92
C ALA A 91 8.32 4.17 -14.37
N SER A 92 7.95 4.46 -15.62
CA SER A 92 7.84 5.83 -16.15
C SER A 92 6.73 6.64 -15.48
N LEU A 93 5.60 6.01 -15.16
CA LEU A 93 4.50 6.66 -14.44
C LEU A 93 4.91 6.95 -12.99
N LEU A 94 5.47 5.97 -12.28
CA LEU A 94 5.94 6.18 -10.91
C LEU A 94 6.94 7.33 -10.83
N LYS A 95 7.88 7.37 -11.78
CA LYS A 95 8.83 8.48 -11.88
C LYS A 95 8.13 9.82 -12.06
N SER A 96 7.17 9.92 -12.96
CA SER A 96 6.41 11.15 -13.21
C SER A 96 5.62 11.61 -11.96
N ILE A 97 5.12 10.66 -11.17
CA ILE A 97 4.46 10.95 -9.88
C ILE A 97 5.46 11.50 -8.88
N CYS A 98 6.65 10.88 -8.75
CA CYS A 98 7.68 11.32 -7.82
C CYS A 98 8.35 12.64 -8.22
N ASP A 99 8.48 12.91 -9.52
CA ASP A 99 9.01 14.16 -10.06
C ASP A 99 7.97 15.31 -10.04
N GLU A 100 6.73 15.03 -9.57
CA GLU A 100 5.59 15.97 -9.54
C GLU A 100 5.19 16.50 -10.94
N ASP A 101 5.49 15.74 -11.99
CA ASP A 101 5.17 16.08 -13.39
C ASP A 101 3.67 15.90 -13.71
N LEU A 102 2.92 15.24 -12.83
CA LEU A 102 1.49 14.95 -12.97
C LEU A 102 0.67 15.64 -11.89
N SER A 103 -0.14 16.63 -12.30
CA SER A 103 -1.10 17.30 -11.42
C SER A 103 -2.39 16.49 -11.30
N LEU A 104 -2.38 15.43 -10.49
CA LEU A 104 -3.56 14.62 -10.16
C LEU A 104 -3.86 14.67 -8.66
N ASP A 105 -5.15 14.69 -8.28
CA ASP A 105 -5.56 14.63 -6.88
C ASP A 105 -5.04 13.31 -6.23
N PRO A 106 -4.30 13.37 -5.11
CA PRO A 106 -3.81 12.17 -4.41
C PRO A 106 -4.91 11.15 -4.08
N ALA A 107 -6.14 11.60 -3.86
CA ALA A 107 -7.27 10.73 -3.57
C ALA A 107 -7.63 9.82 -4.77
N VAL A 108 -7.26 10.17 -6.00
CA VAL A 108 -7.41 9.29 -7.18
C VAL A 108 -6.44 8.11 -7.12
N TRP A 109 -5.20 8.33 -6.67
CA TRP A 109 -4.25 7.24 -6.47
C TRP A 109 -4.69 6.29 -5.36
N GLN A 110 -5.18 6.85 -4.26
CA GLN A 110 -5.80 6.09 -3.18
C GLN A 110 -6.97 5.24 -3.70
N TYR A 111 -7.88 5.85 -4.45
CA TYR A 111 -9.02 5.17 -5.06
C TYR A 111 -8.58 3.97 -5.92
N LEU A 112 -7.59 4.18 -6.79
CA LEU A 112 -7.09 3.14 -7.71
C LEU A 112 -6.28 2.04 -7.01
N ALA A 113 -5.66 2.35 -5.87
CA ALA A 113 -4.84 1.41 -5.11
C ALA A 113 -5.65 0.51 -4.18
N GLN A 114 -6.89 0.87 -3.83
CA GLN A 114 -7.70 0.17 -2.84
C GLN A 114 -8.64 -0.87 -3.44
N TRP A 115 -8.50 -2.10 -2.95
CA TRP A 115 -9.22 -3.25 -3.45
C TRP A 115 -9.69 -4.12 -2.30
N ARG A 116 -10.79 -4.80 -2.53
CA ARG A 116 -11.38 -5.77 -1.62
C ARG A 116 -11.28 -7.16 -2.23
N VAL A 117 -10.96 -8.14 -1.39
CA VAL A 117 -10.99 -9.56 -1.74
C VAL A 117 -11.99 -10.27 -0.85
N ASP A 118 -13.01 -10.88 -1.47
CA ASP A 118 -13.92 -11.82 -0.81
C ASP A 118 -13.47 -13.25 -1.13
N PHE A 119 -13.30 -14.07 -0.10
CA PHE A 119 -12.79 -15.43 -0.24
C PHE A 119 -13.34 -16.34 0.87
N PRO A 120 -13.31 -17.67 0.71
CA PRO A 120 -13.98 -18.60 1.62
C PRO A 120 -13.47 -18.47 3.06
N ALA A 121 -14.37 -18.53 4.04
CA ALA A 121 -14.06 -18.41 5.47
C ALA A 121 -13.33 -19.63 6.05
N ASN A 122 -13.46 -20.81 5.42
CA ASN A 122 -12.81 -22.05 5.83
C ASN A 122 -11.30 -22.01 5.56
N ASN A 123 -10.59 -21.24 6.38
CA ASN A 123 -9.14 -21.10 6.38
C ASN A 123 -8.52 -22.17 7.26
N ARG A 124 -8.14 -23.31 6.69
CA ARG A 124 -7.04 -24.06 7.30
C ARG A 124 -5.77 -23.33 6.90
N ALA A 125 -5.23 -22.51 7.80
CA ALA A 125 -3.87 -21.99 7.63
C ALA A 125 -2.98 -23.16 7.21
N PRO A 126 -2.20 -23.03 6.13
CA PRO A 126 -1.39 -24.14 5.65
C PRO A 126 -0.41 -24.56 6.76
N SER A 127 -0.23 -25.87 6.92
CA SER A 127 0.83 -26.41 7.76
C SER A 127 2.16 -26.17 7.05
N LEU A 128 2.74 -24.99 7.25
CA LEU A 128 4.02 -24.58 6.66
C LEU A 128 5.15 -24.83 7.66
N ASP A 129 6.24 -25.41 7.17
CA ASP A 129 7.49 -25.43 7.92
C ASP A 129 8.07 -24.00 8.04
N THR A 130 9.03 -23.84 8.95
CA THR A 130 9.66 -22.53 9.22
C THR A 130 10.27 -21.90 7.97
N ALA A 131 10.80 -22.69 7.03
CA ALA A 131 11.38 -22.16 5.79
C ALA A 131 10.29 -21.57 4.89
N ALA A 132 9.19 -22.29 4.69
CA ALA A 132 8.04 -21.86 3.89
C ALA A 132 7.30 -20.68 4.54
N GLN A 133 7.21 -20.60 5.87
CA GLN A 133 6.67 -19.44 6.59
C GLN A 133 7.48 -18.16 6.27
N ARG A 134 8.82 -18.22 6.33
CA ARG A 134 9.68 -17.09 5.94
C ARG A 134 9.44 -16.66 4.50
N VAL A 135 9.31 -17.61 3.58
CA VAL A 135 9.05 -17.34 2.17
C VAL A 135 7.73 -16.62 1.98
N LEU A 136 6.66 -17.11 2.61
CA LEU A 136 5.34 -16.50 2.51
C LEU A 136 5.35 -15.05 3.05
N ALA A 137 5.94 -14.84 4.23
CA ALA A 137 6.04 -13.51 4.85
C ALA A 137 6.86 -12.52 3.99
N VAL A 138 7.94 -12.99 3.35
CA VAL A 138 8.72 -12.16 2.41
C VAL A 138 7.94 -11.90 1.13
N LEU A 139 7.20 -12.86 0.58
CA LEU A 139 6.36 -12.62 -0.59
C LEU A 139 5.26 -11.61 -0.32
N GLU A 140 4.58 -11.70 0.83
CA GLU A 140 3.64 -10.67 1.28
C GLU A 140 4.34 -9.30 1.35
N LYS A 141 5.54 -9.24 1.93
CA LYS A 141 6.32 -8.00 1.99
C LYS A 141 6.63 -7.43 0.62
N LEU A 142 7.10 -8.24 -0.32
CA LEU A 142 7.54 -7.77 -1.63
C LEU A 142 6.35 -7.35 -2.51
N VAL A 143 5.27 -8.12 -2.50
CA VAL A 143 4.07 -7.79 -3.29
C VAL A 143 3.39 -6.54 -2.73
N PHE A 144 3.27 -6.41 -1.41
CA PHE A 144 2.62 -5.25 -0.77
C PHE A 144 3.58 -4.14 -0.35
N ARG A 145 4.78 -4.04 -0.94
CA ARG A 145 5.82 -3.09 -0.50
C ARG A 145 5.46 -1.61 -0.65
N GLY A 146 4.48 -1.31 -1.50
CA GLY A 146 3.96 0.03 -1.67
C GLY A 146 2.46 0.07 -1.99
N ARG A 147 1.83 1.21 -1.70
CA ARG A 147 0.51 1.59 -2.22
C ARG A 147 0.59 1.75 -3.73
N LEU A 148 1.64 2.45 -4.20
CA LEU A 148 2.08 2.39 -5.59
C LEU A 148 3.38 1.60 -5.65
N THR A 149 3.40 0.57 -6.48
CA THR A 149 4.53 -0.36 -6.61
C THR A 149 4.87 -0.61 -8.07
N LEU A 150 5.86 -1.46 -8.33
CA LEU A 150 6.30 -1.84 -9.67
C LEU A 150 6.13 -3.35 -9.87
N LEU A 151 5.93 -3.79 -11.11
CA LEU A 151 6.10 -5.20 -11.49
C LEU A 151 7.59 -5.53 -11.62
N SER A 152 7.95 -6.73 -12.09
CA SER A 152 9.31 -6.95 -12.60
C SER A 152 9.50 -6.19 -13.93
N GLU A 153 10.73 -5.78 -14.22
CA GLU A 153 11.05 -5.09 -15.48
C GLU A 153 10.72 -5.99 -16.68
N SER A 154 11.01 -7.29 -16.54
CA SER A 154 10.70 -8.29 -17.55
C SER A 154 9.19 -8.44 -17.79
N LEU A 155 8.37 -8.30 -16.76
CA LEU A 155 6.92 -8.37 -16.89
C LEU A 155 6.35 -7.10 -17.53
N GLU A 156 6.83 -5.91 -17.15
CA GLU A 156 6.45 -4.64 -17.81
C GLU A 156 6.75 -4.69 -19.31
N GLN A 157 7.95 -5.16 -19.68
CA GLN A 157 8.35 -5.35 -21.08
C GLN A 157 7.48 -6.37 -21.80
N ARG A 158 7.20 -7.51 -21.15
CA ARG A 158 6.36 -8.56 -21.74
C ARG A 158 4.93 -8.07 -21.98
N ILE A 159 4.34 -7.34 -21.04
CA ILE A 159 3.01 -6.75 -21.20
C ILE A 159 3.02 -5.78 -22.40
N ALA A 160 4.04 -4.93 -22.53
CA ALA A 160 4.13 -4.00 -23.67
C ALA A 160 4.18 -4.75 -25.02
N LEU A 161 4.92 -5.87 -25.07
CA LEU A 161 4.99 -6.74 -26.25
C LEU A 161 3.63 -7.38 -26.59
N LEU A 162 2.82 -7.77 -25.60
CA LEU A 162 1.48 -8.33 -25.84
C LEU A 162 0.55 -7.35 -26.57
N PHE A 163 0.70 -6.05 -26.30
CA PHE A 163 -0.05 -4.99 -26.97
C PHE A 163 0.66 -4.43 -28.20
N GLY A 164 1.81 -4.99 -28.60
CA GLY A 164 2.58 -4.54 -29.77
C GLY A 164 3.16 -3.13 -29.62
N ILE A 165 3.39 -2.67 -28.39
CA ILE A 165 3.85 -1.30 -28.10
C ILE A 165 5.25 -1.30 -27.50
N ARG A 166 5.92 -0.15 -27.58
CA ARG A 166 7.10 0.13 -26.75
C ARG A 166 6.63 0.50 -25.34
N LEU A 167 7.52 0.36 -24.35
CA LEU A 167 7.26 0.86 -23.00
C LEU A 167 6.87 2.34 -23.08
N PRO A 168 5.67 2.72 -22.60
CA PRO A 168 5.25 4.11 -22.62
C PRO A 168 6.20 4.98 -21.79
N SER A 169 6.64 6.10 -22.37
CA SER A 169 7.56 7.04 -21.71
C SER A 169 6.84 8.07 -20.84
N ALA A 170 5.54 8.27 -21.04
CA ALA A 170 4.72 9.24 -20.31
C ALA A 170 3.25 8.79 -20.31
N PHE A 171 2.50 9.30 -19.34
CA PHE A 171 1.06 9.11 -19.16
C PHE A 171 0.42 10.47 -18.94
N SER A 172 -0.81 10.65 -19.41
CA SER A 172 -1.62 11.83 -19.14
C SER A 172 -2.55 11.60 -17.95
N VAL A 173 -3.15 12.68 -17.43
CA VAL A 173 -4.21 12.58 -16.41
C VAL A 173 -5.39 11.78 -16.96
N GLU A 174 -5.74 11.99 -18.24
CA GLU A 174 -6.81 11.28 -18.93
C GLU A 174 -6.54 9.77 -19.04
N ASP A 175 -5.28 9.37 -19.23
CA ASP A 175 -4.92 7.95 -19.27
C ASP A 175 -5.20 7.26 -17.92
N ILE A 176 -5.00 7.99 -16.82
CA ILE A 176 -5.15 7.52 -15.44
C ILE A 176 -6.62 7.54 -15.03
N THR A 177 -7.34 8.65 -15.23
CA THR A 177 -8.77 8.74 -14.90
C THR A 177 -9.60 7.78 -15.76
N GLY A 178 -9.15 7.50 -16.99
CA GLY A 178 -9.73 6.48 -17.86
C GLY A 178 -9.76 5.09 -17.25
N LEU A 179 -8.86 4.75 -16.31
CA LEU A 179 -8.95 3.48 -15.58
C LEU A 179 -10.20 3.38 -14.72
N VAL A 180 -10.62 4.48 -14.08
CA VAL A 180 -11.80 4.52 -13.21
C VAL A 180 -13.06 4.59 -14.05
N GLU A 181 -13.10 5.56 -14.97
CA GLU A 181 -14.28 5.87 -15.78
C GLU A 181 -14.72 4.71 -16.68
N GLN A 182 -13.79 3.84 -17.08
CA GLN A 182 -14.05 2.73 -18.00
C GLN A 182 -14.02 1.36 -17.31
N TRP A 183 -13.76 1.33 -16.00
CA TRP A 183 -13.89 0.17 -15.11
C TRP A 183 -15.05 0.27 -14.09
N PRO A 184 -16.21 0.90 -14.37
CA PRO A 184 -17.34 0.82 -13.46
C PRO A 184 -17.95 -0.58 -13.58
N LEU A 185 -17.53 -1.45 -12.68
CA LEU A 185 -18.15 -2.74 -12.48
C LEU A 185 -19.32 -2.56 -11.52
N GLU A 186 -20.48 -3.10 -11.88
CA GLU A 186 -21.67 -3.05 -11.04
C GLU A 186 -21.32 -3.53 -9.63
N LEU A 187 -21.84 -2.87 -8.60
CA LEU A 187 -21.74 -3.37 -7.24
C LEU A 187 -22.29 -4.82 -7.17
N PRO A 188 -21.57 -5.77 -6.53
CA PRO A 188 -21.97 -7.16 -6.47
C PRO A 188 -23.22 -7.32 -5.60
N ARG A 189 -23.94 -8.44 -5.75
CA ARG A 189 -24.98 -8.82 -4.78
C ARG A 189 -24.33 -9.26 -3.47
N VAL A 190 -24.83 -8.75 -2.34
CA VAL A 190 -24.31 -9.00 -1.00
C VAL A 190 -25.42 -9.57 -0.11
N ALA A 191 -25.11 -10.58 0.69
CA ALA A 191 -25.99 -11.14 1.71
C ALA A 191 -25.97 -10.26 2.98
N LEU A 192 -26.75 -9.18 2.96
CA LEU A 192 -26.90 -8.22 4.07
C LEU A 192 -27.76 -8.81 5.21
N ASP A 193 -27.73 -8.16 6.39
CA ASP A 193 -28.34 -8.72 7.59
C ASP A 193 -29.87 -8.58 7.62
N SER A 194 -30.43 -7.60 6.89
CA SER A 194 -31.89 -7.44 6.78
C SER A 194 -32.42 -7.41 5.33
N PRO A 195 -33.67 -7.86 5.11
CA PRO A 195 -34.34 -7.74 3.81
C PRO A 195 -34.49 -6.27 3.37
N THR A 196 -34.66 -5.36 4.32
CA THR A 196 -34.74 -3.91 4.09
C THR A 196 -33.43 -3.34 3.58
N GLU A 197 -32.30 -3.70 4.20
CA GLU A 197 -30.97 -3.34 3.69
C GLU A 197 -30.74 -3.88 2.28
N THR A 198 -31.10 -5.14 2.05
CA THR A 198 -30.98 -5.77 0.72
C THR A 198 -31.81 -5.01 -0.32
N ALA A 199 -33.06 -4.68 -0.01
CA ALA A 199 -33.94 -3.95 -0.91
C ALA A 199 -33.42 -2.53 -1.22
N PHE A 200 -32.91 -1.82 -0.21
CA PHE A 200 -32.33 -0.48 -0.42
C PHE A 200 -31.05 -0.54 -1.26
N TYR A 201 -30.13 -1.45 -0.92
CA TYR A 201 -28.89 -1.66 -1.65
C TYR A 201 -29.15 -1.96 -3.13
N ASP A 202 -30.04 -2.91 -3.42
CA ASP A 202 -30.34 -3.32 -4.80
C ASP A 202 -31.07 -2.24 -5.61
N SER A 203 -32.02 -1.52 -5.00
CA SER A 203 -32.87 -0.57 -5.73
C SER A 203 -32.32 0.85 -5.82
N VAL A 204 -31.41 1.25 -4.91
CA VAL A 204 -30.87 2.62 -4.83
C VAL A 204 -29.37 2.62 -5.09
N LEU A 205 -28.59 1.97 -4.23
CA LEU A 205 -27.13 2.09 -4.24
C LEU A 205 -26.48 1.43 -5.47
N ARG A 206 -26.92 0.22 -5.84
CA ARG A 206 -26.43 -0.45 -7.06
C ARG A 206 -26.78 0.35 -8.32
N VAL A 207 -28.01 0.86 -8.40
CA VAL A 207 -28.46 1.68 -9.54
C VAL A 207 -27.68 3.00 -9.64
N ALA A 208 -27.39 3.65 -8.52
CA ALA A 208 -26.57 4.86 -8.49
C ALA A 208 -25.13 4.59 -8.95
N SER A 209 -24.51 3.52 -8.44
CA SER A 209 -23.13 3.14 -8.80
C SER A 209 -22.96 2.82 -10.30
N GLN A 210 -24.01 2.31 -10.96
CA GLN A 210 -23.99 2.05 -12.40
C GLN A 210 -23.91 3.32 -13.25
N ARG A 211 -24.27 4.48 -12.69
CA ARG A 211 -24.29 5.76 -13.39
C ARG A 211 -23.06 6.61 -13.11
N ASP A 212 -22.27 6.24 -12.11
CA ASP A 212 -21.19 7.06 -11.60
C ASP A 212 -19.97 6.19 -11.20
N PRO A 213 -18.88 6.24 -11.98
CA PRO A 213 -17.70 5.43 -11.73
C PRO A 213 -16.88 5.90 -10.51
N TRP A 214 -17.19 7.08 -9.95
CA TRP A 214 -16.50 7.68 -8.82
C TRP A 214 -17.21 7.46 -7.49
N LEU A 215 -18.39 6.83 -7.51
CA LEU A 215 -19.18 6.50 -6.34
C LEU A 215 -18.78 5.12 -5.80
N THR A 216 -18.28 5.08 -4.58
CA THR A 216 -18.02 3.83 -3.86
C THR A 216 -19.02 3.62 -2.73
N VAL A 217 -19.44 2.35 -2.57
CA VAL A 217 -20.33 1.90 -1.50
C VAL A 217 -19.66 0.72 -0.79
N VAL A 218 -19.53 0.81 0.53
CA VAL A 218 -19.07 -0.28 1.37
C VAL A 218 -20.20 -0.65 2.34
N PRO A 219 -20.86 -1.80 2.13
CA PRO A 219 -21.92 -2.24 3.02
C PRO A 219 -21.36 -2.74 4.35
N GLN A 220 -22.06 -2.44 5.44
CA GLN A 220 -21.86 -3.03 6.77
C GLN A 220 -20.40 -2.98 7.22
N ILE A 221 -19.83 -1.79 7.22
CA ILE A 221 -18.46 -1.50 7.70
C ILE A 221 -18.48 -1.19 9.20
N GLU A 222 -17.51 -1.69 9.95
CA GLU A 222 -17.40 -1.44 11.38
C GLU A 222 -17.02 0.02 11.65
N ILE A 223 -17.66 0.63 12.65
CA ILE A 223 -17.42 2.03 13.01
C ILE A 223 -15.94 2.24 13.37
N ALA A 224 -15.31 1.28 14.04
CA ALA A 224 -13.89 1.30 14.37
C ALA A 224 -12.95 1.32 13.15
N SER A 225 -13.45 1.02 11.95
CA SER A 225 -12.69 1.22 10.70
C SER A 225 -12.78 2.67 10.20
N LEU A 226 -13.85 3.38 10.53
CA LEU A 226 -14.18 4.71 10.02
C LEU A 226 -13.65 5.85 10.90
N VAL A 227 -13.42 5.59 12.19
CA VAL A 227 -13.07 6.60 13.20
C VAL A 227 -11.98 6.10 14.14
N GLU A 228 -11.30 6.99 14.85
CA GLU A 228 -10.21 6.59 15.74
C GLU A 228 -10.72 5.88 17.00
N SER A 229 -10.04 4.82 17.41
CA SER A 229 -10.49 3.98 18.53
C SER A 229 -10.58 4.70 19.88
N ALA A 230 -9.81 5.79 20.06
CA ALA A 230 -9.84 6.61 21.26
C ALA A 230 -11.15 7.40 21.42
N GLU A 231 -11.89 7.61 20.33
CA GLU A 231 -13.14 8.39 20.29
C GLU A 231 -14.38 7.50 20.49
N LEU A 232 -14.20 6.17 20.49
CA LEU A 232 -15.28 5.21 20.53
C LEU A 232 -15.63 4.75 21.94
N SER A 233 -16.93 4.78 22.24
CA SER A 233 -17.47 4.04 23.38
C SER A 233 -17.32 2.52 23.16
N PRO A 234 -17.19 1.70 24.24
CA PRO A 234 -17.06 0.25 24.12
C PRO A 234 -18.16 -0.40 23.27
N ASP A 235 -19.38 0.14 23.36
CA ASP A 235 -20.55 -0.34 22.63
C ASP A 235 -20.44 -0.15 21.10
N ASN A 236 -19.68 0.85 20.64
CA ASN A 236 -19.53 1.19 19.23
C ASN A 236 -18.33 0.50 18.56
N THR A 237 -17.43 -0.13 19.33
CA THR A 237 -16.19 -0.73 18.79
C THR A 237 -16.42 -1.85 17.77
N ARG A 238 -17.51 -2.61 17.88
CA ARG A 238 -17.83 -3.74 16.98
C ARG A 238 -19.14 -3.56 16.22
N ARG A 239 -19.78 -2.40 16.35
CA ARG A 239 -21.01 -2.10 15.61
C ARG A 239 -20.66 -1.73 14.17
N ARG A 240 -21.59 -2.03 13.27
CA ARG A 240 -21.51 -1.70 11.85
C ARG A 240 -22.53 -0.63 11.52
N VAL A 241 -22.16 0.22 10.58
CA VAL A 241 -23.11 1.10 9.88
C VAL A 241 -23.63 0.37 8.67
N ASP A 242 -24.89 0.59 8.26
CA ASP A 242 -25.47 -0.20 7.16
C ASP A 242 -24.74 0.03 5.83
N PHE A 243 -24.44 1.28 5.48
CA PHE A 243 -23.66 1.61 4.28
C PHE A 243 -22.78 2.85 4.50
N MET A 244 -21.49 2.72 4.16
CA MET A 244 -20.63 3.88 3.91
C MET A 244 -20.62 4.18 2.42
N VAL A 245 -20.88 5.44 2.06
CA VAL A 245 -20.85 5.93 0.69
C VAL A 245 -19.83 7.04 0.58
N TRP A 246 -18.94 6.96 -0.40
CA TRP A 246 -17.98 8.01 -0.69
C TRP A 246 -17.97 8.33 -2.18
N HIS A 247 -18.06 9.61 -2.50
CA HIS A 247 -17.95 10.09 -3.86
C HIS A 247 -16.67 10.89 -4.02
N LEU A 248 -15.75 10.40 -4.86
CA LEU A 248 -14.42 10.99 -5.00
C LEU A 248 -14.47 12.42 -5.55
N GLY A 249 -15.25 12.65 -6.62
CA GLY A 249 -15.23 13.91 -7.38
C GLY A 249 -15.68 15.15 -6.60
N ASN A 250 -16.42 14.99 -5.51
CA ASN A 250 -16.87 16.10 -4.64
C ASN A 250 -16.49 15.90 -3.17
N LYS A 251 -15.72 14.85 -2.86
CA LYS A 251 -15.18 14.50 -1.54
C LYS A 251 -16.23 14.33 -0.43
N ARG A 252 -17.52 14.15 -0.76
CA ARG A 252 -18.57 13.93 0.24
C ARG A 252 -18.60 12.48 0.72
N LYS A 253 -18.70 12.30 2.04
CA LYS A 253 -18.73 11.01 2.73
C LYS A 253 -20.06 10.90 3.47
N PHE A 254 -20.82 9.83 3.22
CA PHE A 254 -22.10 9.57 3.85
C PHE A 254 -22.09 8.26 4.59
N ILE A 255 -22.84 8.23 5.68
CA ILE A 255 -23.31 7.01 6.30
C ILE A 255 -24.82 6.94 6.08
N ILE A 256 -25.29 5.84 5.52
CA ILE A 256 -26.73 5.58 5.37
C ILE A 256 -27.11 4.51 6.39
N GLU A 257 -28.13 4.79 7.19
CA GLU A 257 -28.70 3.91 8.21
C GLU A 257 -30.17 3.66 7.89
N ILE A 258 -30.62 2.41 7.97
CA ILE A 258 -32.00 2.00 7.74
C ILE A 258 -32.65 1.72 9.09
N ASP A 259 -33.41 2.70 9.57
CA ASP A 259 -33.99 2.65 10.91
C ASP A 259 -35.31 1.87 10.93
N GLY A 260 -35.41 0.90 11.83
CA GLY A 260 -36.67 0.28 12.26
C GLY A 260 -37.45 1.14 13.25
N ALA A 261 -38.53 0.61 13.84
CA ALA A 261 -39.21 1.28 14.94
C ALA A 261 -38.27 1.35 16.17
N GLN A 262 -37.82 2.56 16.52
CA GLN A 262 -36.81 2.78 17.57
C GLN A 262 -37.35 2.38 18.96
N HIS A 263 -36.61 1.54 19.67
CA HIS A 263 -36.83 1.28 21.10
C HIS A 263 -36.09 2.36 21.93
N SER A 264 -36.70 2.80 23.05
CA SER A 264 -36.16 3.86 23.92
C SER A 264 -34.73 3.62 24.40
N ASP A 265 -34.32 2.36 24.47
CA ASP A 265 -33.03 1.93 25.01
C ASP A 265 -31.86 2.12 24.02
N GLN A 266 -32.13 2.47 22.75
CA GLN A 266 -31.11 2.64 21.70
C GLN A 266 -30.74 4.11 21.41
N LEU A 267 -31.51 5.08 21.92
CA LEU A 267 -31.37 6.51 21.59
C LEU A 267 -30.01 7.11 21.99
N ALA A 268 -29.48 6.73 23.15
CA ALA A 268 -28.21 7.28 23.65
C ALA A 268 -26.99 6.74 22.88
N ALA A 269 -27.01 5.44 22.53
CA ALA A 269 -25.95 4.82 21.74
C ALA A 269 -25.92 5.35 20.30
N ASP A 270 -27.10 5.61 19.73
CA ASP A 270 -27.25 6.25 18.43
C ASP A 270 -26.72 7.69 18.41
N ALA A 271 -26.99 8.47 19.46
CA ALA A 271 -26.48 9.83 19.56
C ALA A 271 -24.94 9.89 19.67
N ASP A 272 -24.32 8.97 20.42
CA ASP A 272 -22.86 8.87 20.51
C ASP A 272 -22.24 8.46 19.17
N ARG A 273 -22.80 7.44 18.52
CA ARG A 273 -22.39 6.99 17.18
C ARG A 273 -22.43 8.13 16.17
N ASP A 274 -23.56 8.82 16.07
CA ASP A 274 -23.76 9.90 15.10
C ASP A 274 -22.81 11.07 15.37
N ARG A 275 -22.53 11.36 16.65
CA ARG A 275 -21.56 12.38 17.05
C ARG A 275 -20.16 12.05 16.53
N VAL A 276 -19.66 10.84 16.81
CA VAL A 276 -18.30 10.43 16.41
C VAL A 276 -18.16 10.39 14.87
N LEU A 277 -19.17 9.88 14.16
CA LEU A 277 -19.18 9.88 12.69
C LEU A 277 -19.16 11.30 12.11
N LYS A 278 -19.93 12.23 12.68
CA LYS A 278 -19.93 13.64 12.26
C LYS A 278 -18.61 14.34 12.55
N GLU A 279 -18.01 14.08 13.71
CA GLU A 279 -16.67 14.58 14.05
C GLU A 279 -15.61 14.09 13.06
N ALA A 280 -15.75 12.85 12.56
CA ALA A 280 -14.92 12.28 11.49
C ALA A 280 -15.28 12.77 10.07
N GLY A 281 -16.24 13.69 9.92
CA GLY A 281 -16.61 14.32 8.65
C GLY A 281 -17.62 13.54 7.80
N TYR A 282 -18.35 12.59 8.40
CA TYR A 282 -19.43 11.88 7.72
C TYR A 282 -20.79 12.57 7.92
N GLU A 283 -21.57 12.65 6.85
CA GLU A 283 -22.99 13.01 6.91
C GLU A 283 -23.84 11.76 7.13
N VAL A 284 -24.60 11.71 8.22
CA VAL A 284 -25.45 10.55 8.56
C VAL A 284 -26.87 10.77 8.03
N LEU A 285 -27.31 9.90 7.13
CA LEU A 285 -28.63 9.91 6.49
C LEU A 285 -29.43 8.70 6.99
N ARG A 286 -30.55 8.94 7.67
CA ARG A 286 -31.43 7.89 8.21
C ARG A 286 -32.66 7.71 7.34
N ILE A 287 -32.96 6.47 6.98
CA ILE A 287 -34.09 6.12 6.11
C ILE A 287 -35.01 5.17 6.88
N PRO A 288 -36.30 5.51 7.09
CA PRO A 288 -37.22 4.60 7.76
C PRO A 288 -37.43 3.32 6.95
N ALA A 289 -37.33 2.15 7.60
CA ALA A 289 -37.48 0.83 6.98
C ALA A 289 -38.81 0.67 6.20
N HIS A 290 -39.89 1.29 6.68
CA HIS A 290 -41.19 1.24 6.01
C HIS A 290 -41.20 1.94 4.65
N GLN A 291 -40.38 2.99 4.44
CA GLN A 291 -40.25 3.67 3.15
C GLN A 291 -39.52 2.79 2.15
N VAL A 292 -38.44 2.15 2.59
CA VAL A 292 -37.68 1.19 1.78
C VAL A 292 -38.58 0.06 1.30
N MET A 293 -39.40 -0.50 2.19
CA MET A 293 -40.35 -1.57 1.85
C MET A 293 -41.46 -1.11 0.89
N ALA A 294 -41.90 0.15 1.00
CA ALA A 294 -42.84 0.75 0.06
C ALA A 294 -42.20 1.09 -1.30
N GLY A 295 -40.86 1.09 -1.39
CA GLY A 295 -40.08 1.49 -2.56
C GLY A 295 -40.07 3.00 -2.83
N ALA A 296 -40.69 3.79 -1.94
CA ALA A 296 -40.88 5.22 -2.05
C ALA A 296 -41.06 5.86 -0.67
N GLY A 297 -40.54 7.07 -0.52
CA GLY A 297 -40.67 7.90 0.68
C GLY A 297 -39.78 9.13 0.59
N PRO A 298 -40.08 10.20 1.36
CA PRO A 298 -39.36 11.47 1.24
C PRO A 298 -37.84 11.32 1.48
N GLU A 299 -37.44 10.55 2.49
CA GLU A 299 -36.06 10.35 2.89
C GLU A 299 -35.31 9.48 1.88
N GLN A 300 -35.97 8.42 1.37
CA GLN A 300 -35.42 7.61 0.30
C GLN A 300 -35.25 8.41 -1.01
N GLU A 301 -36.22 9.25 -1.35
CA GLU A 301 -36.16 10.09 -2.56
C GLU A 301 -35.09 11.17 -2.43
N ASN A 302 -34.94 11.78 -1.25
CA ASN A 302 -33.84 12.71 -0.97
C ASN A 302 -32.47 12.07 -1.21
N VAL A 303 -32.27 10.81 -0.83
CA VAL A 303 -31.01 10.09 -1.10
C VAL A 303 -30.82 9.82 -2.59
N ARG A 304 -31.88 9.44 -3.31
CA ARG A 304 -31.82 9.28 -4.77
C ARG A 304 -31.45 10.59 -5.47
N ASP A 305 -32.10 11.68 -5.09
CA ASP A 305 -31.85 13.02 -5.63
C ASP A 305 -30.42 13.46 -5.33
N LEU A 306 -29.95 13.22 -4.11
CA LEU A 306 -28.58 13.53 -3.70
C LEU A 306 -27.55 12.78 -4.55
N LEU A 307 -27.69 11.46 -4.68
CA LEU A 307 -26.79 10.63 -5.49
C LEU A 307 -26.85 11.04 -6.97
N PHE A 308 -28.05 11.36 -7.48
CA PHE A 308 -28.22 11.82 -8.85
C PHE A 308 -27.56 13.17 -9.11
N GLN A 309 -27.75 14.15 -8.23
CA GLN A 309 -27.16 15.49 -8.32
C GLN A 309 -25.62 15.46 -8.24
N MET A 310 -25.08 14.48 -7.51
CA MET A 310 -23.64 14.30 -7.39
C MET A 310 -23.01 13.56 -8.57
N SER A 311 -23.79 12.72 -9.24
CA SER A 311 -23.27 11.82 -10.27
C SER A 311 -22.62 12.56 -11.43
N THR A 312 -21.45 12.06 -11.84
CA THR A 312 -20.82 12.50 -13.09
C THR A 312 -21.24 11.54 -14.20
N PRO A 313 -21.90 12.00 -15.28
CA PRO A 313 -22.35 11.10 -16.34
C PRO A 313 -21.21 10.29 -16.94
N LEU A 314 -21.44 8.99 -17.11
CA LEU A 314 -20.54 8.12 -17.87
C LEU A 314 -20.42 8.63 -19.32
N VAL A 315 -19.20 8.92 -19.76
CA VAL A 315 -18.90 9.22 -21.15
C VAL A 315 -18.16 8.03 -21.74
N GLU A 316 -18.80 7.30 -22.66
CA GLU A 316 -18.11 6.28 -23.43
C GLU A 316 -17.02 6.93 -24.30
N LYS A 317 -15.76 6.63 -23.97
CA LYS A 317 -14.59 7.07 -24.73
C LYS A 317 -13.79 5.84 -25.18
N PRO A 318 -13.17 5.87 -26.37
CA PRO A 318 -12.22 4.83 -26.76
C PRO A 318 -11.06 4.80 -25.76
N ARG A 319 -10.61 3.58 -25.42
CA ARG A 319 -9.49 3.39 -24.50
C ARG A 319 -8.19 3.77 -25.22
N SER A 320 -7.38 4.64 -24.61
CA SER A 320 -6.03 4.87 -25.12
C SER A 320 -5.18 3.62 -24.93
N VAL A 321 -4.12 3.49 -25.73
CA VAL A 321 -3.15 2.40 -25.57
C VAL A 321 -2.50 2.43 -24.19
N GLN A 322 -2.25 3.62 -23.65
CA GLN A 322 -1.68 3.83 -22.32
C GLN A 322 -2.63 3.39 -21.21
N THR A 323 -3.93 3.70 -21.29
CA THR A 323 -4.94 3.24 -20.33
C THR A 323 -5.04 1.72 -20.34
N VAL A 324 -5.07 1.08 -21.52
CA VAL A 324 -5.10 -0.38 -21.65
C VAL A 324 -3.84 -1.02 -21.08
N TYR A 325 -2.67 -0.47 -21.39
CA TYR A 325 -1.39 -0.94 -20.85
C TYR A 325 -1.32 -0.81 -19.32
N LEU A 326 -1.66 0.36 -18.79
CA LEU A 326 -1.71 0.61 -17.35
C LEU A 326 -2.69 -0.34 -16.66
N LYS A 327 -3.82 -0.66 -17.30
CA LYS A 327 -4.74 -1.64 -16.77
C LYS A 327 -4.16 -3.03 -16.74
N ALA A 328 -3.47 -3.46 -17.79
CA ALA A 328 -2.83 -4.77 -17.82
C ALA A 328 -1.74 -4.90 -16.73
N VAL A 329 -0.97 -3.84 -16.48
CA VAL A 329 -0.01 -3.77 -15.37
C VAL A 329 -0.72 -3.92 -14.02
N THR A 330 -1.83 -3.21 -13.82
CA THR A 330 -2.65 -3.30 -12.59
C THR A 330 -3.19 -4.71 -12.38
N VAL A 331 -3.77 -5.33 -13.41
CA VAL A 331 -4.32 -6.69 -13.35
C VAL A 331 -3.25 -7.72 -13.07
N ALA A 332 -2.08 -7.60 -13.70
CA ALA A 332 -0.96 -8.49 -13.44
C ALA A 332 -0.56 -8.46 -11.95
N HIS A 333 -0.49 -7.27 -11.34
CA HIS A 333 -0.23 -7.13 -9.90
C HIS A 333 -1.32 -7.72 -9.04
N GLN A 334 -2.59 -7.49 -9.38
CA GLN A 334 -3.74 -8.05 -8.68
C GLN A 334 -3.71 -9.58 -8.68
N ILE A 335 -3.32 -10.20 -9.80
CA ILE A 335 -3.10 -11.65 -9.87
C ILE A 335 -2.01 -12.05 -8.89
N GLN A 336 -0.86 -11.36 -8.85
CA GLN A 336 0.23 -11.66 -7.90
C GLN A 336 -0.21 -11.54 -6.44
N VAL A 337 -0.98 -10.51 -6.11
CA VAL A 337 -1.62 -10.33 -4.79
C VAL A 337 -2.49 -11.54 -4.44
N LEU A 338 -3.36 -11.95 -5.35
CA LEU A 338 -4.27 -13.06 -5.13
C LEU A 338 -3.56 -14.41 -5.02
N LEU A 339 -2.45 -14.62 -5.74
CA LEU A 339 -1.61 -15.82 -5.58
C LEU A 339 -0.99 -15.89 -4.18
N VAL A 340 -0.54 -14.76 -3.63
CA VAL A 340 -0.05 -14.69 -2.23
C VAL A 340 -1.18 -15.02 -1.25
N GLN A 341 -2.38 -14.45 -1.43
CA GLN A 341 -3.54 -14.77 -0.58
C GLN A 341 -3.94 -16.25 -0.71
N GLY A 342 -3.93 -16.81 -1.92
CA GLY A 342 -4.19 -18.22 -2.18
C GLY A 342 -3.23 -19.13 -1.42
N MET A 343 -1.93 -18.79 -1.37
CA MET A 343 -0.97 -19.53 -0.55
C MET A 343 -1.21 -19.33 0.95
N LYS A 344 -1.43 -18.09 1.40
CA LYS A 344 -1.67 -17.75 2.80
C LYS A 344 -2.85 -18.51 3.40
N TYR A 345 -3.92 -18.68 2.63
CA TYR A 345 -5.14 -19.36 3.06
C TYR A 345 -5.21 -20.82 2.61
N GLY A 346 -4.07 -21.41 2.20
CA GLY A 346 -3.94 -22.85 1.99
C GLY A 346 -4.60 -23.40 0.71
N ARG A 347 -4.86 -22.54 -0.27
CA ARG A 347 -5.45 -22.90 -1.58
C ARG A 347 -4.42 -23.22 -2.64
N LEU A 348 -3.24 -22.62 -2.54
CA LEU A 348 -2.12 -22.88 -3.42
C LEU A 348 -0.93 -23.42 -2.62
N SER A 349 -0.37 -24.55 -3.05
CA SER A 349 0.86 -25.09 -2.46
C SER A 349 2.06 -24.19 -2.76
N LEU A 350 2.76 -23.72 -1.72
CA LEU A 350 3.97 -22.91 -1.88
C LEU A 350 5.11 -23.71 -2.54
N THR A 351 5.22 -25.00 -2.24
CA THR A 351 6.33 -25.86 -2.67
C THR A 351 6.08 -26.53 -4.02
N GLU A 352 4.84 -26.61 -4.50
CA GLU A 352 4.49 -27.32 -5.73
C GLU A 352 3.71 -26.45 -6.74
N PRO A 353 4.31 -25.40 -7.35
CA PRO A 353 3.61 -24.56 -8.33
C PRO A 353 3.04 -25.31 -9.54
N LYS A 354 3.64 -26.45 -9.94
CA LYS A 354 3.11 -27.28 -11.02
C LYS A 354 1.72 -27.86 -10.70
N SER A 355 1.37 -28.00 -9.42
CA SER A 355 0.06 -28.49 -8.99
C SER A 355 -1.05 -27.44 -9.09
N TRP A 356 -0.69 -26.17 -9.32
CA TRP A 356 -1.65 -25.07 -9.34
C TRP A 356 -2.56 -25.16 -10.57
N SER A 357 -3.86 -25.25 -10.30
CA SER A 357 -4.92 -25.06 -11.28
C SER A 357 -5.59 -23.72 -11.03
N ILE A 358 -5.28 -22.73 -11.86
CA ILE A 358 -5.82 -21.38 -11.73
C ILE A 358 -6.87 -21.17 -12.82
N SER A 359 -8.07 -20.77 -12.43
CA SER A 359 -9.10 -20.30 -13.36
C SER A 359 -9.41 -18.82 -13.15
N THR A 360 -9.88 -18.14 -14.19
CA THR A 360 -10.33 -16.74 -14.07
C THR A 360 -11.44 -16.41 -15.07
N ASP A 361 -12.23 -15.38 -14.75
CA ASP A 361 -13.28 -14.80 -15.59
C ASP A 361 -12.89 -13.41 -16.14
N LEU A 362 -11.61 -13.05 -16.10
CA LEU A 362 -11.09 -11.76 -16.54
C LEU A 362 -11.52 -11.39 -17.98
N ASP A 363 -11.70 -12.39 -18.84
CA ASP A 363 -12.17 -12.26 -20.22
C ASP A 363 -13.60 -11.68 -20.30
N ARG A 364 -14.44 -11.92 -19.29
CA ARG A 364 -15.80 -11.35 -19.20
C ARG A 364 -15.82 -9.84 -19.08
N LEU A 365 -14.72 -9.24 -18.62
CA LEU A 365 -14.61 -7.80 -18.50
C LEU A 365 -14.39 -7.09 -19.84
N ALA A 366 -14.05 -7.84 -20.90
CA ALA A 366 -13.83 -7.30 -22.25
C ALA A 366 -12.86 -6.11 -22.28
N TRP A 367 -11.84 -6.15 -21.41
CA TRP A 367 -10.76 -5.14 -21.38
C TRP A 367 -9.63 -5.43 -22.35
N PHE A 368 -9.42 -6.71 -22.63
CA PHE A 368 -8.41 -7.20 -23.55
C PHE A 368 -9.04 -8.22 -24.48
N ASP A 369 -8.39 -8.45 -25.61
CA ASP A 369 -8.70 -9.61 -26.46
C ASP A 369 -8.55 -10.92 -25.65
N PRO A 370 -9.38 -11.97 -25.88
CA PRO A 370 -9.27 -13.22 -25.14
C PRO A 370 -7.87 -13.88 -25.21
N GLU A 371 -7.18 -13.79 -26.35
CA GLU A 371 -5.81 -14.33 -26.50
C GLU A 371 -4.81 -13.52 -25.67
N ILE A 372 -4.90 -12.19 -25.72
CA ILE A 372 -4.08 -11.29 -24.90
C ILE A 372 -4.35 -11.53 -23.41
N THR A 373 -5.62 -11.74 -23.03
CA THR A 373 -6.02 -12.05 -21.65
C THR A 373 -5.31 -13.31 -21.16
N HIS A 374 -5.31 -14.39 -21.94
CA HIS A 374 -4.61 -15.63 -21.60
C HIS A 374 -3.11 -15.41 -21.38
N LEU A 375 -2.48 -14.70 -22.32
CA LEU A 375 -1.05 -14.44 -22.27
C LEU A 375 -0.67 -13.53 -21.10
N LEU A 376 -1.50 -12.54 -20.75
CA LEU A 376 -1.31 -11.66 -19.61
C LEU A 376 -1.36 -12.42 -18.29
N VAL A 377 -2.39 -13.25 -18.09
CA VAL A 377 -2.54 -14.06 -16.87
C VAL A 377 -1.37 -15.04 -16.73
N ALA A 378 -1.01 -15.74 -17.82
CA ALA A 378 0.13 -16.64 -17.82
C ALA A 378 1.46 -15.90 -17.52
N ALA A 379 1.65 -14.70 -18.07
CA ALA A 379 2.84 -13.89 -17.82
C ALA A 379 2.95 -13.44 -16.35
N ALA A 380 1.84 -13.00 -15.75
CA ALA A 380 1.80 -12.58 -14.35
C ALA A 380 2.10 -13.75 -13.38
N ILE A 381 1.52 -14.92 -13.64
CA ILE A 381 1.76 -16.15 -12.87
C ILE A 381 3.21 -16.61 -13.03
N GLU A 382 3.75 -16.62 -14.26
CA GLU A 382 5.13 -17.04 -14.51
C GLU A 382 6.14 -16.14 -13.78
N ASP A 383 5.94 -14.82 -13.85
CA ASP A 383 6.77 -13.85 -13.13
C ASP A 383 6.71 -14.08 -11.61
N PHE A 384 5.52 -14.30 -11.08
CA PHE A 384 5.33 -14.61 -9.66
C PHE A 384 6.04 -15.90 -9.24
N VAL A 385 5.95 -16.96 -10.03
CA VAL A 385 6.63 -18.23 -9.72
C VAL A 385 8.15 -18.06 -9.76
N ARG A 386 8.70 -17.20 -10.64
CA ARG A 386 10.13 -16.84 -10.61
C ARG A 386 10.50 -16.12 -9.32
N LEU A 387 9.69 -15.15 -8.88
CA LEU A 387 9.87 -14.47 -7.59
C LEU A 387 9.82 -15.45 -6.41
N LEU A 388 8.79 -16.30 -6.35
CA LEU A 388 8.63 -17.35 -5.33
C LEU A 388 9.88 -18.23 -5.25
N ARG A 389 10.40 -18.71 -6.39
CA ARG A 389 11.63 -19.53 -6.42
C ARG A 389 12.86 -18.78 -5.94
N ALA A 390 13.00 -17.51 -6.32
CA ALA A 390 14.13 -16.69 -5.91
C ALA A 390 14.11 -16.47 -4.38
N VAL A 391 12.96 -16.10 -3.83
CA VAL A 391 12.78 -15.94 -2.38
C VAL A 391 12.96 -17.27 -1.65
N ALA A 392 12.37 -18.35 -2.14
CA ALA A 392 12.52 -19.69 -1.57
C ALA A 392 13.98 -20.14 -1.51
N SER A 393 14.75 -19.86 -2.56
CA SER A 393 16.19 -20.13 -2.59
C SER A 393 16.97 -19.35 -1.54
N VAL A 394 16.56 -18.12 -1.19
CA VAL A 394 17.18 -17.34 -0.10
C VAL A 394 16.90 -17.99 1.26
N HIS A 395 15.70 -18.54 1.44
CA HIS A 395 15.25 -19.11 2.71
C HIS A 395 15.46 -20.61 2.88
N GLY A 396 16.13 -21.28 1.94
CA GLY A 396 16.37 -22.72 1.99
C GLY A 396 15.12 -23.57 1.77
N CYS A 397 14.06 -22.98 1.23
CA CYS A 397 12.83 -23.67 0.88
C CYS A 397 12.96 -24.24 -0.54
N THR A 398 12.73 -25.54 -0.71
CA THR A 398 12.76 -26.16 -2.04
C THR A 398 11.39 -26.00 -2.71
N VAL A 399 11.37 -25.40 -3.89
CA VAL A 399 10.16 -25.23 -4.71
C VAL A 399 10.31 -26.03 -5.99
N GLY A 400 9.30 -26.86 -6.29
CA GLY A 400 9.26 -27.77 -7.42
C GLY A 400 9.43 -27.08 -8.78
N LYS A 401 9.99 -27.84 -9.72
CA LYS A 401 10.10 -27.44 -11.14
C LYS A 401 8.77 -27.66 -11.84
N GLY A 402 8.43 -26.78 -12.79
CA GLY A 402 7.19 -26.82 -13.56
C GLY A 402 6.34 -25.57 -13.37
N MET A 403 5.46 -25.28 -14.32
CA MET A 403 4.58 -24.11 -14.26
C MET A 403 3.14 -24.52 -13.95
N PRO A 404 2.37 -23.65 -13.28
CA PRO A 404 0.93 -23.77 -13.12
C PRO A 404 0.21 -23.98 -14.45
N THR A 405 -0.95 -24.62 -14.39
CA THR A 405 -1.93 -24.60 -15.48
C THR A 405 -2.94 -23.49 -15.26
N CYS A 406 -3.27 -22.75 -16.32
CA CYS A 406 -4.29 -21.71 -16.30
C CYS A 406 -5.41 -22.08 -17.27
N ALA A 407 -6.67 -21.86 -16.87
CA ALA A 407 -7.84 -22.04 -17.71
C ALA A 407 -8.82 -20.87 -17.56
N PHE A 408 -9.71 -20.68 -18.53
CA PHE A 408 -10.85 -19.76 -18.40
C PHE A 408 -12.09 -20.56 -18.05
N GLU A 409 -12.88 -20.06 -17.09
CA GLU A 409 -14.03 -20.78 -16.57
C GLU A 409 -15.31 -20.55 -17.40
N ASN A 410 -15.94 -21.64 -17.83
CA ASN A 410 -17.39 -21.75 -17.93
C ASN A 410 -17.87 -22.58 -16.74
N SER A 411 -18.38 -21.91 -15.70
CA SER A 411 -19.07 -22.46 -14.52
C SER A 411 -18.27 -23.39 -13.59
N GLY A 412 -17.81 -22.88 -12.44
CA GLY A 412 -18.24 -23.32 -11.11
C GLY A 412 -18.37 -24.84 -10.90
N LYS A 413 -17.35 -25.62 -11.26
CA LYS A 413 -17.28 -27.02 -10.86
C LYS A 413 -16.53 -27.13 -9.55
N ASP A 414 -17.30 -27.06 -8.46
CA ASP A 414 -16.89 -27.56 -7.15
C ASP A 414 -16.53 -29.04 -7.28
N GLY A 415 -15.23 -29.32 -7.36
CA GLY A 415 -14.70 -30.67 -7.56
C GLY A 415 -13.17 -30.75 -7.58
N PHE A 416 -12.46 -29.65 -7.36
CA PHE A 416 -11.00 -29.68 -7.29
C PHE A 416 -10.53 -30.29 -5.98
N THR A 417 -10.06 -31.53 -6.05
CA THR A 417 -9.19 -32.11 -5.02
C THR A 417 -7.74 -31.73 -5.35
N GLY A 418 -7.22 -30.63 -4.77
CA GLY A 418 -5.84 -30.19 -5.02
C GLY A 418 -5.57 -28.69 -4.81
N SER A 419 -4.41 -28.21 -5.25
CA SER A 419 -4.04 -26.77 -5.25
C SER A 419 -4.78 -26.04 -6.37
N ALA A 420 -6.02 -25.62 -6.13
CA ALA A 420 -6.84 -24.94 -7.12
C ALA A 420 -7.42 -23.64 -6.59
N MET A 421 -7.57 -22.67 -7.48
CA MET A 421 -8.04 -21.33 -7.16
C MET A 421 -8.74 -20.71 -8.37
N THR A 422 -9.95 -20.19 -8.15
CA THR A 422 -10.66 -19.40 -9.15
C THR A 422 -10.55 -17.92 -8.78
N ILE A 423 -10.05 -17.08 -9.69
CA ILE A 423 -9.96 -15.63 -9.53
C ILE A 423 -11.09 -14.96 -10.29
N LEU A 424 -12.00 -14.33 -9.56
CA LEU A 424 -13.15 -13.64 -10.12
C LEU A 424 -12.92 -12.13 -10.10
N PHE A 425 -12.98 -11.49 -11.26
CA PHE A 425 -12.95 -10.04 -11.43
C PHE A 425 -14.34 -9.49 -11.78
N ASP A 426 -15.23 -10.28 -12.38
CA ASP A 426 -16.60 -9.84 -12.67
C ASP A 426 -17.47 -9.91 -11.40
N PRO A 427 -18.00 -8.79 -10.88
CA PRO A 427 -18.81 -8.76 -9.66
C PRO A 427 -20.12 -9.56 -9.78
N ARG A 428 -20.55 -9.87 -11.01
CA ARG A 428 -21.77 -10.64 -11.30
C ARG A 428 -21.51 -12.15 -11.19
N SER A 429 -20.26 -12.59 -11.25
CA SER A 429 -19.91 -14.01 -11.15
C SER A 429 -20.32 -14.58 -9.80
N GLU A 430 -20.82 -15.82 -9.79
CA GLU A 430 -21.15 -16.52 -8.56
C GLU A 430 -19.88 -17.05 -7.89
N SER A 431 -19.82 -16.95 -6.56
CA SER A 431 -18.64 -17.35 -5.80
C SER A 431 -18.84 -18.69 -5.12
N GLY A 432 -18.04 -19.70 -5.50
CA GLY A 432 -17.98 -21.02 -4.88
C GLY A 432 -16.91 -21.14 -3.78
N GLU A 433 -16.67 -22.36 -3.30
CA GLU A 433 -15.78 -22.65 -2.15
C GLU A 433 -14.28 -22.47 -2.42
N SER A 434 -13.87 -22.19 -3.66
CA SER A 434 -12.48 -21.96 -4.07
C SER A 434 -12.28 -20.62 -4.80
N CYS A 435 -13.29 -19.75 -4.77
CA CYS A 435 -13.31 -18.49 -5.49
C CYS A 435 -12.74 -17.34 -4.63
N PHE A 436 -11.83 -16.57 -5.20
CA PHE A 436 -11.36 -15.29 -4.67
C PHE A 436 -11.89 -14.20 -5.59
N GLN A 437 -12.84 -13.43 -5.10
CA GLN A 437 -13.43 -12.33 -5.83
C GLN A 437 -12.68 -11.04 -5.50
N LEU A 438 -12.13 -10.39 -6.52
CA LEU A 438 -11.54 -9.07 -6.40
C LEU A 438 -12.54 -7.99 -6.82
N LEU A 439 -12.72 -6.98 -5.98
CA LEU A 439 -13.69 -5.91 -6.17
C LEU A 439 -13.04 -4.54 -5.89
N PRO A 440 -13.43 -3.47 -6.61
CA PRO A 440 -13.10 -2.10 -6.21
C PRO A 440 -13.65 -1.82 -4.80
N CYS A 441 -12.86 -1.15 -3.96
CA CYS A 441 -13.27 -0.78 -2.60
C CYS A 441 -12.51 0.45 -2.13
N ALA A 442 -12.82 1.60 -2.72
CA ALA A 442 -12.22 2.86 -2.31
C ALA A 442 -12.83 3.39 -1.00
N LEU A 443 -11.94 3.77 -0.09
CA LEU A 443 -12.22 4.31 1.23
C LEU A 443 -11.68 5.72 1.29
N PRO A 444 -12.33 6.63 2.04
CA PRO A 444 -11.89 8.00 2.18
C PRO A 444 -10.73 8.19 3.17
N PHE A 445 -10.00 7.10 3.44
CA PHE A 445 -8.83 6.99 4.29
C PHE A 445 -7.94 5.83 3.79
N HIS A 446 -6.66 5.81 4.15
CA HIS A 446 -5.77 4.72 3.76
C HIS A 446 -6.08 3.41 4.51
N ALA A 447 -5.98 2.26 3.84
CA ALA A 447 -6.17 0.95 4.48
C ALA A 447 -4.86 0.45 5.09
N SER A 448 -4.93 -0.01 6.34
CA SER A 448 -3.80 -0.63 7.05
C SER A 448 -3.46 -1.97 6.44
N MET A 449 -2.15 -2.23 6.38
CA MET A 449 -1.57 -3.40 5.74
C MET A 449 -0.70 -4.19 6.70
N ALA A 450 -0.96 -4.05 8.01
CA ALA A 450 -0.26 -4.74 9.09
C ALA A 450 -0.46 -6.27 9.11
N PHE A 451 -1.23 -6.87 8.20
CA PHE A 451 -1.71 -8.26 8.27
C PHE A 451 -0.71 -9.37 7.83
N TYR A 452 0.58 -9.23 8.11
CA TYR A 452 1.60 -10.18 7.65
C TYR A 452 1.56 -11.52 8.39
N SER A 453 1.96 -12.59 7.70
CA SER A 453 2.07 -13.92 8.29
C SER A 453 3.12 -13.92 9.41
N PRO A 454 2.80 -14.51 10.57
CA PRO A 454 3.75 -14.64 11.66
C PRO A 454 4.89 -15.57 11.24
N VAL A 455 6.07 -15.32 11.80
CA VAL A 455 7.26 -16.11 11.52
C VAL A 455 8.00 -16.37 12.83
N GLU A 456 8.28 -17.65 13.10
CA GLU A 456 9.04 -18.06 14.29
C GLU A 456 10.52 -17.65 14.17
N GLN A 457 11.14 -17.89 13.00
CA GLN A 457 12.57 -17.57 12.78
C GLN A 457 12.77 -16.59 11.63
N VAL A 458 13.49 -15.50 11.89
CA VAL A 458 13.69 -14.44 10.90
C VAL A 458 14.73 -14.81 9.84
N THR A 459 15.92 -15.22 10.25
CA THR A 459 17.08 -15.29 9.35
C THR A 459 17.26 -16.67 8.75
N PRO A 460 17.54 -16.78 7.44
CA PRO A 460 18.02 -18.01 6.85
C PRO A 460 19.47 -18.30 7.27
N ALA A 461 19.76 -19.53 7.68
CA ALA A 461 21.12 -19.98 8.00
C ALA A 461 21.99 -20.24 6.74
N LEU A 462 21.68 -19.62 5.61
CA LEU A 462 22.21 -19.96 4.29
C LEU A 462 22.83 -18.75 3.59
N SER A 463 23.80 -19.02 2.71
CA SER A 463 24.34 -18.03 1.77
C SER A 463 23.63 -18.18 0.42
N PRO A 464 22.82 -17.22 -0.01
CA PRO A 464 22.15 -17.28 -1.31
C PRO A 464 23.13 -17.23 -2.48
N ALA A 465 22.74 -17.81 -3.61
CA ALA A 465 23.50 -17.74 -4.85
C ALA A 465 23.47 -16.33 -5.48
N ASP A 466 24.59 -15.90 -6.07
CA ASP A 466 24.73 -14.55 -6.66
C ASP A 466 23.67 -14.26 -7.71
N LYS A 467 23.35 -15.24 -8.57
CA LYS A 467 22.31 -15.08 -9.61
C LYS A 467 20.93 -14.79 -9.02
N THR A 468 20.60 -15.41 -7.88
CA THR A 468 19.34 -15.16 -7.16
C THR A 468 19.30 -13.75 -6.61
N LEU A 469 20.40 -13.30 -5.99
CA LEU A 469 20.51 -11.94 -5.47
C LEU A 469 20.43 -10.90 -6.58
N GLN A 470 21.06 -11.16 -7.73
CA GLN A 470 21.01 -10.28 -8.90
C GLN A 470 19.59 -10.16 -9.47
N PHE A 471 18.87 -11.28 -9.59
CA PHE A 471 17.47 -11.26 -10.01
C PHE A 471 16.61 -10.40 -9.07
N LEU A 472 16.74 -10.61 -7.76
CA LEU A 472 15.98 -9.85 -6.76
C LEU A 472 16.38 -8.36 -6.75
N LEU A 473 17.64 -8.04 -7.03
CA LEU A 473 18.13 -6.66 -7.14
C LEU A 473 17.47 -5.93 -8.31
N GLN A 474 17.40 -6.60 -9.47
CA GLN A 474 16.70 -6.08 -10.64
C GLN A 474 15.20 -5.96 -10.39
N TYR A 475 14.60 -6.96 -9.74
CA TYR A 475 13.18 -6.96 -9.39
C TYR A 475 12.81 -5.76 -8.51
N LEU A 476 13.58 -5.49 -7.46
CA LEU A 476 13.26 -4.47 -6.45
C LEU A 476 13.79 -3.07 -6.77
N PHE A 477 15.00 -2.97 -7.32
CA PHE A 477 15.73 -1.70 -7.45
C PHE A 477 16.09 -1.35 -8.90
N ARG A 478 15.80 -2.22 -9.88
CA ARG A 478 16.19 -2.06 -11.30
C ARG A 478 17.70 -1.87 -11.50
N PHE A 479 18.52 -2.35 -10.55
CA PHE A 479 19.97 -2.30 -10.68
C PHE A 479 20.50 -3.60 -11.27
N GLU A 480 21.45 -3.49 -12.21
CA GLU A 480 21.97 -4.65 -12.94
C GLU A 480 22.85 -5.56 -12.07
N LYS A 481 23.67 -4.98 -11.18
CA LYS A 481 24.65 -5.70 -10.36
C LYS A 481 24.97 -4.95 -9.07
N PHE A 482 25.43 -5.69 -8.06
CA PHE A 482 26.06 -5.14 -6.86
C PHE A 482 27.51 -4.73 -7.13
N GLY A 483 28.02 -3.78 -6.33
CA GLY A 483 29.46 -3.71 -6.05
C GLY A 483 29.90 -4.92 -5.21
N ASP A 484 31.17 -5.31 -5.32
CA ASP A 484 31.67 -6.52 -4.65
C ASP A 484 31.51 -6.44 -3.11
N GLU A 485 31.87 -5.30 -2.49
CA GLU A 485 31.70 -5.15 -1.03
C GLU A 485 30.23 -5.09 -0.60
N GLN A 486 29.35 -4.55 -1.45
CA GLN A 486 27.90 -4.52 -1.19
C GLN A 486 27.34 -5.93 -1.15
N ARG A 487 27.71 -6.77 -2.14
CA ARG A 487 27.25 -8.18 -2.20
C ARG A 487 27.66 -8.94 -0.96
N ASP A 488 28.91 -8.79 -0.54
CA ASP A 488 29.44 -9.52 0.62
C ASP A 488 28.76 -9.06 1.91
N ALA A 489 28.52 -7.76 2.07
CA ALA A 489 27.76 -7.23 3.20
C ALA A 489 26.30 -7.72 3.21
N VAL A 490 25.63 -7.72 2.05
CA VAL A 490 24.26 -8.24 1.90
C VAL A 490 24.18 -9.70 2.36
N LYS A 491 25.09 -10.56 1.88
CA LYS A 491 25.11 -11.98 2.26
C LYS A 491 25.30 -12.17 3.76
N ARG A 492 26.13 -11.34 4.41
CA ARG A 492 26.30 -11.39 5.86
C ARG A 492 25.04 -11.01 6.62
N VAL A 493 24.36 -9.94 6.21
CA VAL A 493 23.10 -9.50 6.83
C VAL A 493 22.02 -10.56 6.64
N LEU A 494 21.88 -11.13 5.44
CA LEU A 494 20.93 -12.23 5.17
C LEU A 494 21.22 -13.47 6.02
N ALA A 495 22.49 -13.74 6.33
CA ALA A 495 22.89 -14.83 7.23
C ALA A 495 22.72 -14.50 8.73
N GLY A 496 22.08 -13.37 9.07
CA GLY A 496 21.85 -12.95 10.46
C GLY A 496 23.09 -12.51 11.23
N LYS A 497 24.17 -12.12 10.52
CA LYS A 497 25.44 -11.74 11.16
C LYS A 497 25.53 -10.23 11.37
N ASP A 498 25.94 -9.83 12.58
CA ASP A 498 26.39 -8.46 12.87
C ASP A 498 27.44 -8.04 11.81
N THR A 499 27.18 -6.91 11.17
CA THR A 499 27.95 -6.47 9.98
C THR A 499 28.27 -4.98 10.09
N LEU A 500 29.57 -4.68 10.10
CA LEU A 500 30.10 -3.33 9.94
C LEU A 500 30.49 -3.13 8.47
N ALA A 501 29.76 -2.26 7.77
CA ALA A 501 30.02 -1.95 6.37
C ALA A 501 30.82 -0.65 6.24
N LEU A 502 32.12 -0.76 5.93
CA LEU A 502 33.01 0.38 5.71
C LEU A 502 33.18 0.64 4.21
N LEU A 503 32.28 1.44 3.65
CA LEU A 503 32.33 1.87 2.25
C LEU A 503 32.41 3.40 2.14
N PRO A 504 33.08 3.94 1.09
CA PRO A 504 33.15 5.38 0.88
C PRO A 504 31.77 5.99 0.66
N THR A 505 31.62 7.28 0.94
CA THR A 505 30.37 8.01 0.68
C THR A 505 30.00 7.93 -0.80
N GLY A 506 28.70 7.74 -1.07
CA GLY A 506 28.20 7.55 -2.44
C GLY A 506 28.33 6.13 -2.99
N ALA A 507 29.03 5.21 -2.31
CA ALA A 507 29.13 3.80 -2.71
C ALA A 507 27.84 2.98 -2.47
N GLY A 508 26.70 3.63 -2.19
CA GLY A 508 25.41 2.96 -2.03
C GLY A 508 25.29 2.10 -0.77
N LYS A 509 25.80 2.56 0.39
CA LYS A 509 25.67 1.85 1.68
C LYS A 509 24.23 1.49 2.02
N SER A 510 23.29 2.40 1.74
CA SER A 510 21.87 2.17 2.04
C SER A 510 21.27 0.98 1.31
N LEU A 511 21.74 0.70 0.09
CA LEU A 511 21.27 -0.44 -0.70
C LEU A 511 21.47 -1.76 0.06
N ILE A 512 22.55 -1.91 0.82
CA ILE A 512 22.88 -3.14 1.54
C ILE A 512 21.75 -3.52 2.50
N TYR A 513 21.37 -2.59 3.38
CA TYR A 513 20.34 -2.87 4.37
C TYR A 513 18.94 -2.80 3.76
N GLN A 514 18.66 -1.91 2.81
CA GLN A 514 17.35 -1.82 2.17
C GLN A 514 17.01 -3.12 1.43
N PHE A 515 17.98 -3.64 0.66
CA PHE A 515 17.83 -4.88 -0.06
C PHE A 515 17.69 -6.08 0.90
N ALA A 516 18.59 -6.22 1.87
CA ALA A 516 18.55 -7.35 2.79
C ALA A 516 17.27 -7.37 3.65
N SER A 517 16.82 -6.21 4.11
CA SER A 517 15.62 -6.06 4.94
C SER A 517 14.33 -6.45 4.23
N LEU A 518 14.24 -6.21 2.92
CA LEU A 518 13.11 -6.65 2.10
C LEU A 518 13.08 -8.17 1.89
N LEU A 519 14.24 -8.83 2.02
CA LEU A 519 14.39 -10.28 1.87
C LEU A 519 14.41 -11.05 3.19
N LEU A 520 14.28 -10.38 4.31
CA LEU A 520 14.05 -10.99 5.62
C LEU A 520 12.60 -10.73 6.01
N PRO A 521 11.89 -11.66 6.67
CA PRO A 521 10.56 -11.37 7.24
C PRO A 521 10.68 -10.31 8.34
N GLY A 522 9.59 -9.65 8.75
CA GLY A 522 9.61 -8.66 9.84
C GLY A 522 9.85 -7.21 9.41
N ARG A 523 10.20 -6.32 10.35
CA ARG A 523 10.38 -4.86 10.13
C ARG A 523 11.82 -4.42 10.32
N THR A 524 12.14 -3.23 9.81
CA THR A 524 13.48 -2.64 9.90
C THR A 524 13.44 -1.29 10.55
N ILE A 525 14.34 -1.09 11.52
CA ILE A 525 14.52 0.19 12.18
C ILE A 525 15.88 0.74 11.77
N VAL A 526 15.88 1.94 11.20
CA VAL A 526 17.08 2.65 10.77
C VAL A 526 17.29 3.84 11.69
N ILE A 527 18.47 3.90 12.31
CA ILE A 527 18.87 4.99 13.19
C ILE A 527 19.77 5.94 12.40
N ASP A 528 19.26 7.14 12.13
CA ASP A 528 19.98 8.20 11.43
C ASP A 528 20.23 9.40 12.35
N PRO A 529 21.39 10.07 12.23
CA PRO A 529 21.68 11.25 13.04
C PRO A 529 20.96 12.51 12.55
N LEU A 530 20.57 12.58 11.28
CA LEU A 530 20.06 13.81 10.66
C LEU A 530 18.68 13.57 10.04
N VAL A 531 17.76 14.50 10.31
CA VAL A 531 16.42 14.51 9.70
C VAL A 531 16.49 14.49 8.18
N SER A 532 17.40 15.27 7.60
CA SER A 532 17.59 15.30 6.14
C SER A 532 18.01 13.95 5.56
N LEU A 533 18.78 13.14 6.29
CA LEU A 533 19.15 11.81 5.81
C LEU A 533 17.92 10.89 5.81
N MET A 534 17.09 10.97 6.85
CA MET A 534 15.84 10.20 6.91
C MET A 534 14.92 10.54 5.73
N ASP A 535 14.75 11.84 5.45
CA ASP A 535 13.91 12.31 4.34
C ASP A 535 14.44 11.82 2.98
N ASP A 536 15.76 11.94 2.74
CA ASP A 536 16.41 11.46 1.51
C ASP A 536 16.24 9.93 1.33
N GLN A 537 16.31 9.14 2.42
CA GLN A 537 16.07 7.69 2.36
C GLN A 537 14.60 7.36 2.06
N VAL A 538 13.66 8.11 2.64
CA VAL A 538 12.22 7.94 2.41
C VAL A 538 11.87 8.23 0.95
N GLU A 539 12.31 9.38 0.43
CA GLU A 539 12.10 9.76 -0.97
C GLU A 539 12.73 8.73 -1.93
N GLY A 540 13.96 8.29 -1.64
CA GLY A 540 14.67 7.31 -2.45
C GLY A 540 14.03 5.92 -2.49
N LEU A 541 13.28 5.52 -1.46
CA LEU A 541 12.51 4.26 -1.45
C LEU A 541 11.17 4.42 -2.16
N ARG A 542 10.47 5.56 -1.97
CA ARG A 542 9.21 5.87 -2.67
C ARG A 542 9.39 5.88 -4.18
N ALA A 543 10.49 6.47 -4.67
CA ALA A 543 10.85 6.47 -6.09
C ALA A 543 11.05 5.06 -6.70
N LYS A 544 11.17 4.02 -5.85
CA LYS A 544 11.29 2.61 -6.25
C LYS A 544 10.02 1.80 -5.99
N GLY A 545 8.92 2.46 -5.64
CA GLY A 545 7.64 1.84 -5.35
C GLY A 545 7.60 1.15 -3.98
N ILE A 546 8.45 1.60 -3.05
CA ILE A 546 8.50 1.14 -1.66
C ILE A 546 8.09 2.32 -0.78
N ASP A 547 6.80 2.41 -0.45
CA ASP A 547 6.24 3.57 0.25
C ASP A 547 5.68 3.26 1.63
N ARG A 548 5.67 1.99 2.06
CA ARG A 548 5.31 1.57 3.43
C ARG A 548 6.42 1.86 4.43
N ILE A 549 6.76 3.12 4.55
CA ILE A 549 7.90 3.60 5.32
C ILE A 549 7.53 4.88 6.05
N THR A 550 8.23 5.16 7.14
CA THR A 550 8.01 6.38 7.92
C THR A 550 9.32 6.94 8.46
N ALA A 551 9.37 8.27 8.61
CA ALA A 551 10.41 8.96 9.36
C ALA A 551 9.77 9.61 10.60
N ILE A 552 10.21 9.20 11.79
CA ILE A 552 9.69 9.72 13.06
C ILE A 552 10.70 10.69 13.66
N ASN A 553 10.59 11.95 13.29
CA ASN A 553 11.54 13.00 13.67
C ASN A 553 10.85 14.15 14.45
N SER A 554 11.56 15.25 14.68
CA SER A 554 11.08 16.41 15.44
C SER A 554 10.25 17.40 14.59
N SER A 555 10.26 17.31 13.26
CA SER A 555 9.53 18.24 12.38
C SER A 555 8.02 17.94 12.33
N THR A 556 7.61 16.72 12.70
CA THR A 556 6.20 16.31 12.78
C THR A 556 5.50 16.89 14.02
N SER A 557 4.19 17.17 13.95
CA SER A 557 3.41 17.55 15.14
C SER A 557 3.36 16.42 16.17
N THR A 558 3.10 16.73 17.44
CA THR A 558 3.02 15.73 18.51
C THR A 558 1.93 14.70 18.26
N THR A 559 0.73 15.13 17.86
CA THR A 559 -0.41 14.24 17.59
C THR A 559 -0.08 13.22 16.51
N VAL A 560 0.40 13.70 15.35
CA VAL A 560 0.78 12.83 14.23
C VAL A 560 1.90 11.89 14.64
N ARG A 561 2.91 12.39 15.34
CA ARG A 561 4.03 11.56 15.82
C ARG A 561 3.54 10.42 16.71
N THR A 562 2.63 10.67 17.65
CA THR A 562 2.04 9.62 18.51
C THR A 562 1.32 8.58 17.66
N GLN A 563 0.56 8.99 16.65
CA GLN A 563 -0.12 8.05 15.75
C GLN A 563 0.87 7.25 14.87
N LEU A 564 1.95 7.87 14.36
CA LEU A 564 3.02 7.16 13.64
C LEU A 564 3.70 6.10 14.54
N ILE A 565 3.91 6.43 15.82
CA ILE A 565 4.46 5.49 16.81
C ILE A 565 3.47 4.35 17.08
N GLN A 566 2.16 4.63 17.16
CA GLN A 566 1.14 3.61 17.30
C GLN A 566 1.09 2.67 16.09
N LEU A 567 1.11 3.20 14.86
CA LEU A 567 1.17 2.42 13.62
C LEU A 567 2.46 1.60 13.50
N LEU A 568 3.59 2.15 13.95
CA LEU A 568 4.82 1.38 14.09
C LEU A 568 4.62 0.20 15.05
N GLY A 569 3.98 0.43 16.19
CA GLY A 569 3.64 -0.61 17.17
C GLY A 569 2.65 -1.66 16.65
N GLN A 570 1.84 -1.32 15.65
CA GLN A 570 0.96 -2.24 14.92
C GLN A 570 1.67 -2.93 13.75
N GLY A 571 2.90 -2.52 13.43
CA GLY A 571 3.68 -3.07 12.33
C GLY A 571 3.25 -2.59 10.95
N GLU A 572 2.71 -1.39 10.79
CA GLU A 572 2.32 -0.87 9.47
C GLU A 572 3.52 -0.66 8.52
N TYR A 573 4.69 -0.30 9.05
CA TYR A 573 5.84 0.13 8.25
C TYR A 573 6.90 -0.96 8.06
N LEU A 574 7.36 -1.13 6.82
CA LEU A 574 8.53 -1.96 6.48
C LEU A 574 9.83 -1.36 7.00
N PHE A 575 9.98 -0.03 6.89
CA PHE A 575 11.11 0.73 7.38
C PHE A 575 10.63 1.88 8.27
N ALA A 576 11.25 2.02 9.44
CA ALA A 576 11.08 3.17 10.32
C ALA A 576 12.42 3.86 10.55
N PHE A 577 12.54 5.09 10.04
CA PHE A 577 13.72 5.94 10.22
C PHE A 577 13.53 6.80 11.48
N VAL A 578 14.47 6.72 12.41
CA VAL A 578 14.38 7.36 13.72
C VAL A 578 15.71 7.93 14.17
N SER A 579 15.67 8.95 15.03
CA SER A 579 16.90 9.49 15.63
C SER A 579 17.39 8.59 16.78
N PRO A 580 18.69 8.63 17.13
CA PRO A 580 19.21 7.84 18.25
C PRO A 580 18.59 8.25 19.60
N GLU A 581 18.19 9.52 19.76
CA GLU A 581 17.51 10.04 20.95
C GLU A 581 16.13 9.40 21.15
N ARG A 582 15.47 9.00 20.06
CA ARG A 582 14.14 8.38 20.10
C ARG A 582 14.13 7.09 20.91
N PHE A 583 15.20 6.30 20.85
CA PHE A 583 15.35 5.05 21.61
C PHE A 583 15.33 5.26 23.13
N GLN A 584 15.56 6.48 23.61
CA GLN A 584 15.53 6.81 25.04
C GLN A 584 14.10 7.06 25.54
N ILE A 585 13.18 7.41 24.63
CA ILE A 585 11.80 7.75 24.94
C ILE A 585 11.01 6.50 25.31
N LYS A 586 10.28 6.55 26.44
CA LYS A 586 9.51 5.40 26.95
C LYS A 586 8.40 4.98 25.99
N GLU A 587 7.64 5.94 25.46
CA GLU A 587 6.54 5.70 24.51
C GLU A 587 7.01 4.93 23.27
N PHE A 588 8.13 5.35 22.67
CA PHE A 588 8.72 4.64 21.53
C PHE A 588 9.13 3.21 21.89
N ARG A 589 9.76 3.00 23.05
CA ARG A 589 10.12 1.65 23.53
C ARG A 589 8.90 0.77 23.78
N SER A 590 7.80 1.34 24.27
CA SER A 590 6.52 0.64 24.41
C SER A 590 5.94 0.23 23.06
N ALA A 591 6.04 1.09 22.05
CA ALA A 591 5.63 0.74 20.68
C ALA A 591 6.51 -0.37 20.08
N LEU A 592 7.83 -0.37 20.34
CA LEU A 592 8.70 -1.49 19.94
C LEU A 592 8.27 -2.80 20.58
N THR A 593 7.95 -2.80 21.87
CA THR A 593 7.42 -3.99 22.55
C THR A 593 6.12 -4.47 21.93
N SER A 594 5.19 -3.55 21.62
CA SER A 594 3.94 -3.88 20.90
C SER A 594 4.24 -4.51 19.54
N LEU A 595 5.14 -3.92 18.76
CA LEU A 595 5.53 -4.44 17.46
C LEU A 595 6.05 -5.87 17.58
N THR A 596 7.01 -6.09 18.48
CA THR A 596 7.66 -7.40 18.66
C THR A 596 6.75 -8.49 19.18
N SER A 597 5.59 -8.16 19.77
CA SER A 597 4.66 -9.20 20.25
C SER A 597 3.92 -9.93 19.13
N HIS A 598 3.94 -9.38 17.91
CA HIS A 598 3.27 -9.99 16.76
C HIS A 598 4.08 -9.92 15.45
N THR A 599 5.18 -9.16 15.41
CA THR A 599 6.02 -9.02 14.23
C THR A 599 7.48 -8.81 14.61
N CYS A 600 8.37 -9.62 14.07
CA CYS A 600 9.79 -9.52 14.38
C CYS A 600 10.41 -8.25 13.80
N VAL A 601 11.44 -7.71 14.46
CA VAL A 601 12.36 -6.73 13.87
C VAL A 601 13.55 -7.49 13.30
N SER A 602 13.72 -7.49 11.99
CA SER A 602 14.74 -8.32 11.33
C SER A 602 16.10 -7.68 11.21
N VAL A 603 16.13 -6.36 11.09
CA VAL A 603 17.37 -5.61 10.93
C VAL A 603 17.25 -4.30 11.71
N ILE A 604 18.28 -4.01 12.49
CA ILE A 604 18.52 -2.69 13.06
C ILE A 604 19.76 -2.12 12.40
N VAL A 605 19.60 -0.95 11.79
CA VAL A 605 20.66 -0.26 11.06
C VAL A 605 21.07 0.95 11.88
N ILE A 606 22.37 1.09 12.13
CA ILE A 606 22.93 2.28 12.76
C ILE A 606 23.72 3.00 11.67
N ASP A 607 23.14 4.04 11.08
CA ASP A 607 23.84 4.85 10.09
C ASP A 607 24.76 5.86 10.78
N GLU A 608 25.82 6.25 10.08
CA GLU A 608 26.89 7.12 10.57
C GLU A 608 27.45 6.65 11.93
N VAL A 609 27.73 5.35 12.04
CA VAL A 609 28.17 4.69 13.28
C VAL A 609 29.44 5.30 13.89
N HIS A 610 30.22 6.07 13.13
CA HIS A 610 31.36 6.83 13.66
C HIS A 610 30.96 7.84 14.74
N CYS A 611 29.68 8.24 14.81
CA CYS A 611 29.12 9.08 15.88
C CYS A 611 29.23 8.44 17.28
N VAL A 612 29.53 7.15 17.38
CA VAL A 612 29.79 6.47 18.67
C VAL A 612 31.19 6.78 19.22
N SER A 613 32.12 7.23 18.37
CA SER A 613 33.51 7.49 18.76
C SER A 613 33.59 8.83 19.50
N GLU A 614 33.94 8.80 20.80
CA GLU A 614 34.16 9.99 21.63
C GLU A 614 35.25 10.92 21.08
N TRP A 615 36.14 10.38 20.25
CA TRP A 615 37.24 11.11 19.62
C TRP A 615 36.86 11.66 18.24
N GLY A 616 35.67 11.32 17.74
CA GLY A 616 35.14 11.80 16.48
C GLY A 616 34.53 13.20 16.62
N HIS A 617 34.63 14.00 15.57
CA HIS A 617 34.05 15.36 15.54
C HIS A 617 32.51 15.36 15.60
N ASP A 618 31.87 14.23 15.30
CA ASP A 618 30.41 14.06 15.29
C ASP A 618 29.89 13.24 16.49
N PHE A 619 30.65 13.15 17.58
CA PHE A 619 30.26 12.34 18.74
C PHE A 619 28.85 12.68 19.25
N ARG A 620 28.01 11.65 19.38
CA ARG A 620 26.65 11.76 19.93
C ARG A 620 26.43 10.74 21.05
N PRO A 621 26.31 11.18 22.32
CA PRO A 621 26.11 10.29 23.47
C PRO A 621 24.92 9.34 23.33
N ALA A 622 23.88 9.74 22.58
CA ALA A 622 22.71 8.92 22.34
C ALA A 622 23.03 7.57 21.66
N TYR A 623 24.14 7.48 20.90
CA TYR A 623 24.57 6.24 20.24
C TYR A 623 25.09 5.18 21.22
N LEU A 624 25.66 5.58 22.37
CA LEU A 624 26.34 4.65 23.31
C LEU A 624 25.42 3.54 23.84
N ASN A 625 24.12 3.84 24.02
CA ASN A 625 23.16 2.90 24.59
C ASN A 625 22.32 2.16 23.53
N LEU A 626 22.51 2.45 22.23
CA LEU A 626 21.66 1.90 21.16
C LEU A 626 21.72 0.39 21.12
N GLY A 627 22.92 -0.21 21.06
CA GLY A 627 23.06 -1.66 20.95
C GLY A 627 22.40 -2.42 22.10
N ARG A 628 22.50 -1.91 23.34
CA ARG A 628 21.85 -2.50 24.52
C ARG A 628 20.32 -2.33 24.46
N THR A 629 19.85 -1.16 24.08
CA THR A 629 18.41 -0.84 24.04
C THR A 629 17.73 -1.61 22.92
N ALA A 630 18.31 -1.60 21.71
CA ALA A 630 17.87 -2.37 20.56
C ALA A 630 17.71 -3.86 20.91
N ARG A 631 18.74 -4.51 21.44
CA ARG A 631 18.66 -5.93 21.83
C ARG A 631 17.61 -6.21 22.91
N ARG A 632 17.31 -5.25 23.80
CA ARG A 632 16.29 -5.44 24.84
C ARG A 632 14.87 -5.34 24.31
N TYR A 633 14.61 -4.43 23.37
CA TYR A 633 13.25 -4.10 22.91
C TYR A 633 12.93 -4.67 21.54
N CYS A 634 13.91 -5.22 20.82
CA CYS A 634 13.76 -5.74 19.46
C CYS A 634 14.25 -7.19 19.30
N ALA A 635 14.73 -7.84 20.36
CA ALA A 635 15.05 -9.27 20.30
C ALA A 635 13.77 -10.09 20.09
N ALA A 636 13.90 -11.20 19.37
CA ALA A 636 12.87 -12.22 19.36
C ALA A 636 12.97 -13.02 20.68
N GLU A 637 11.92 -13.76 21.06
CA GLU A 637 11.96 -14.61 22.26
C GLU A 637 13.09 -15.66 22.20
N ASP A 638 13.58 -15.97 20.99
CA ASP A 638 14.57 -17.00 20.71
C ASP A 638 16.03 -16.48 20.71
N GLY A 639 16.25 -15.18 20.97
CA GLY A 639 17.55 -14.51 20.94
C GLY A 639 17.71 -13.52 19.79
#